data_AF-A0A2W7TWB8-F1
#
_entry.id   AF-A0A2W7TWB8-F1
#
_cell.length_a   1.000
_cell.length_b   1.000
_cell.length_c   1.000
_cell.angle_alpha   90.00
_cell.angle_beta   90.00
_cell.angle_gamma   90.00
#
_symmetry.space_group_name_H-M   'P 1'
#
loop_
_entity.id
_entity.type
_entity.pdbx_description
1 polymer ?
#
loop_
_entity_poly.entity_id
_entity_poly.type
_entity_poly.pdbx_seq_one_letter_code
_entity_poly.pdbx_strand_id
1 'polypeptide(L)'
;MSELKITGNPTPTVGKAEFYSVNQLLSSAIPTKIFDGSKLNAFEYPVEWSVHILENGRWIQKEENDKTGNKVSYTFIQKSLERKGIRILAKRGNQVARLDIKPHKAESPKIESIEFLDRNGNKPTKPFAYGQTLKARVHCLHMERRTIYATLWEDDAAGAGHNKANEKNKMKTLPGTVKGGIADIDFVLEPDFAKIANAIKAKGDTDEGKTHEYYVTAEILNKKTASANTNVANPSYKDTTAQPAAPKKETPAQKKGPSKKQEKQKEKEKSIGDDIIDWWEGLFKVKPIVAPNPKAPTGNNPLKIGEPDKNPKDEKKEKNGLCVCKDYDLIWGNKVSCDFRKKVVEISKNLGLPQEKNEGANWLMAVMALETGRTFSPTCGTFKKHKDDTKNGYVGLIQIGKVAAIDLGVKRSELIKLSATAQLDYVEKFFKQKKFDGKLKTKTDLYLAVNYPNACGHGTEKNYVVYDSTKDAYDDNPIFKREKDEYWIDKKGKKHYYAGKKGSSYAWEFEEAINDLHNEGIPEKIIFFGTCPIVLNNTTDKDIVTYNIYSDGKIEKIIPKTIKEGYENRYKYVYHDKKNKEHPICILDWYNTKGKEVGIIHNSKPTHAEVLTDEKVSDGSTSRRVKYKNDDIAEYGKHPTKGLIWRLYKSTGNDIELIKMPDSLNYSKDGIVIKYSFSQTKRKYTGPNVFAGFIGALAECSYSEGITTTGSCFKEGSCFPSAEHVNGRSVDTIYYNSLIKDQSFIDAIIKFKFTEVLVGNNHYCKQIKNAEDGGALHNSHLHSGNFNNDSIIISKK
;
A
#
# COMPACT_ATOMS: atom_id res chain seq x y z
N MET A 1 22.68 36.68 35.83
CA MET A 1 21.73 35.59 36.13
C MET A 1 21.13 35.11 34.82
N SER A 2 21.16 33.81 34.53
CA SER A 2 20.54 33.28 33.29
C SER A 2 19.02 33.36 33.39
N GLU A 3 18.35 33.83 32.35
CA GLU A 3 16.88 33.79 32.25
C GLU A 3 16.37 32.34 32.23
N LEU A 4 15.26 32.08 32.93
CA LEU A 4 14.55 30.81 32.89
C LEU A 4 14.07 30.56 31.45
N LYS A 5 14.48 29.45 30.84
CA LYS A 5 14.04 29.04 29.49
C LYS A 5 13.52 27.62 29.52
N ILE A 6 12.43 27.37 28.79
CA ILE A 6 11.88 26.03 28.56
C ILE A 6 12.56 25.44 27.32
N THR A 7 13.06 24.22 27.45
CA THR A 7 13.59 23.39 26.37
C THR A 7 12.66 22.19 26.17
N GLY A 8 12.10 22.04 24.98
CA GLY A 8 11.21 20.92 24.62
C GLY A 8 10.56 21.14 23.26
N ASN A 9 9.83 20.14 22.76
CA ASN A 9 9.27 20.15 21.41
C ASN A 9 8.07 21.13 21.30
N PRO A 10 8.13 22.21 20.49
CA PRO A 10 7.03 23.16 20.30
C PRO A 10 5.92 22.61 19.38
N THR A 11 6.21 21.56 18.61
CA THR A 11 5.27 20.91 17.69
C THR A 11 5.18 19.42 18.03
N PRO A 12 4.57 19.05 19.18
CA PRO A 12 4.54 17.68 19.65
C PRO A 12 3.57 16.82 18.83
N THR A 13 3.94 15.57 18.64
CA THR A 13 3.05 14.58 18.01
C THR A 13 1.96 14.16 18.99
N VAL A 14 0.68 14.24 18.58
CA VAL A 14 -0.44 13.76 19.41
C VAL A 14 -0.27 12.29 19.78
N GLY A 15 -0.52 11.93 21.05
CA GLY A 15 -0.40 10.57 21.57
C GLY A 15 1.02 10.17 21.99
N LYS A 16 2.04 11.00 21.71
CA LYS A 16 3.42 10.80 22.13
C LYS A 16 3.73 11.64 23.37
N ALA A 17 4.37 11.03 24.37
CA ALA A 17 4.87 11.76 25.53
C ALA A 17 6.10 12.59 25.13
N GLU A 18 6.05 13.88 25.43
CA GLU A 18 7.11 14.84 25.14
C GLU A 18 7.66 15.42 26.43
N PHE A 19 8.99 15.56 26.51
CA PHE A 19 9.66 16.02 27.72
C PHE A 19 10.06 17.48 27.57
N TYR A 20 9.81 18.25 28.64
CA TYR A 20 10.14 19.65 28.75
C TYR A 20 11.02 19.85 29.98
N SER A 21 12.09 20.62 29.86
CA SER A 21 12.98 20.95 30.97
C SER A 21 13.27 22.44 31.01
N VAL A 22 13.76 22.92 32.14
CA VAL A 22 14.35 24.27 32.23
C VAL A 22 15.86 24.19 32.38
N ASN A 23 16.57 25.23 31.93
CA ASN A 23 18.04 25.31 32.04
C ASN A 23 18.51 25.01 33.48
N GLN A 24 19.42 24.03 33.64
CA GLN A 24 20.20 23.86 34.86
C GLN A 24 21.32 24.90 34.87
N LEU A 25 21.32 25.78 35.87
CA LEU A 25 22.49 26.59 36.16
C LEU A 25 23.58 25.63 36.66
N LEU A 26 24.62 25.42 35.86
CA LEU A 26 25.85 24.77 36.28
C LEU A 26 26.50 25.65 37.36
N SER A 27 26.47 25.21 38.62
CA SER A 27 27.29 25.78 39.69
C SER A 27 28.70 25.20 39.58
N SER A 28 29.48 25.70 38.61
CA SER A 28 30.93 25.47 38.63
C SER A 28 31.57 26.48 39.57
N ALA A 29 32.14 25.97 40.68
CA ALA A 29 33.08 26.61 41.60
C ALA A 29 32.55 27.73 42.52
N ILE A 30 32.19 27.39 43.77
CA ILE A 30 32.55 28.21 44.95
C ILE A 30 32.92 27.26 46.11
N PRO A 31 34.07 27.45 46.79
CA PRO A 31 34.45 26.70 47.99
C PRO A 31 33.59 27.10 49.19
N THR A 32 33.37 26.15 50.10
CA THR A 32 32.73 26.32 51.41
C THR A 32 33.27 27.54 52.18
N LYS A 33 32.45 28.58 52.34
CA LYS A 33 32.48 29.46 53.52
C LYS A 33 31.06 29.81 53.96
N ILE A 34 30.83 29.50 55.23
CA ILE A 34 29.72 29.93 56.09
C ILE A 34 29.60 31.45 56.00
N PHE A 35 28.42 32.03 55.72
CA PHE A 35 27.98 33.31 56.31
C PHE A 35 26.47 33.53 56.11
N ASP A 36 25.81 33.58 57.27
CA ASP A 36 24.72 34.44 57.72
C ASP A 36 23.36 34.49 57.00
N GLY A 37 22.34 34.16 57.79
CA GLY A 37 20.95 34.09 57.39
C GLY A 37 20.31 35.47 57.35
N SER A 38 19.98 35.95 56.16
CA SER A 38 18.89 36.93 55.96
C SER A 38 18.48 37.17 54.50
N LYS A 39 18.84 36.29 53.55
CA LYS A 39 18.23 36.27 52.21
C LYS A 39 18.06 34.82 51.73
N LEU A 40 16.81 34.36 51.66
CA LEU A 40 16.46 33.06 51.06
C LEU A 40 17.06 32.97 49.65
N ASN A 41 17.89 31.96 49.44
CA ASN A 41 18.55 31.67 48.17
C ASN A 41 17.49 31.45 47.07
N ALA A 42 17.69 32.06 45.90
CA ALA A 42 16.87 31.84 44.70
C ALA A 42 16.96 30.40 44.11
N PHE A 43 17.59 29.48 44.83
CA PHE A 43 17.88 28.10 44.43
C PHE A 43 16.93 27.05 45.03
N GLU A 44 16.00 27.42 45.91
CA GLU A 44 15.08 26.47 46.57
C GLU A 44 13.65 26.47 46.00
N TYR A 45 13.31 27.36 45.06
CA TYR A 45 11.95 27.34 44.49
C TYR A 45 11.82 26.18 43.49
N PRO A 46 10.93 25.20 43.75
CA PRO A 46 10.63 24.17 42.76
C PRO A 46 10.07 24.83 41.51
N VAL A 47 10.42 24.28 40.34
CA VAL A 47 9.87 24.76 39.08
C VAL A 47 8.43 24.27 38.98
N GLU A 48 7.49 25.20 38.95
CA GLU A 48 6.07 24.93 38.75
C GLU A 48 5.74 25.03 37.27
N TRP A 49 5.07 24.02 36.74
CA TRP A 49 4.65 23.94 35.34
C TRP A 49 3.14 23.98 35.26
N SER A 50 2.61 24.75 34.32
CA SER A 50 1.17 24.82 34.06
C SER A 50 0.87 24.86 32.56
N VAL A 51 -0.27 24.25 32.18
CA VAL A 51 -0.74 24.22 30.79
C VAL A 51 -1.97 25.11 30.65
N HIS A 52 -1.91 26.04 29.71
CA HIS A 52 -3.00 26.95 29.38
C HIS A 52 -3.58 26.65 28.01
N ILE A 53 -4.90 26.75 27.89
CA ILE A 53 -5.63 26.60 26.63
C ILE A 53 -6.32 27.93 26.29
N LEU A 54 -6.20 28.37 25.04
CA LEU A 54 -6.88 29.57 24.55
C LEU A 54 -8.36 29.25 24.25
N GLU A 55 -9.25 29.73 25.11
CA GLU A 55 -10.71 29.56 25.01
C GLU A 55 -11.36 30.96 25.05
N ASN A 56 -12.19 31.30 24.06
CA ASN A 56 -12.89 32.60 23.96
C ASN A 56 -11.96 33.84 24.09
N GLY A 57 -10.73 33.75 23.58
CA GLY A 57 -9.76 34.86 23.61
C GLY A 57 -9.01 35.02 24.94
N ARG A 58 -9.26 34.16 25.93
CA ARG A 58 -8.55 34.15 27.22
C ARG A 58 -7.76 32.85 27.39
N TRP A 59 -6.59 32.95 28.02
CA TRP A 59 -5.79 31.78 28.40
C TRP A 59 -6.34 31.21 29.71
N ILE A 60 -6.88 29.99 29.66
CA ILE A 60 -7.44 29.30 30.83
C ILE A 60 -6.47 28.21 31.27
N GLN A 61 -6.02 28.27 32.52
CA GLN A 61 -5.19 27.25 33.13
C GLN A 61 -5.99 25.95 33.29
N LYS A 62 -5.34 24.81 33.02
CA LYS A 62 -5.90 23.48 33.23
C LYS A 62 -5.14 22.83 34.38
N GLU A 63 -5.59 23.12 35.59
CA GLU A 63 -4.94 22.73 36.86
C GLU A 63 -4.65 21.22 36.94
N GLU A 64 -5.45 20.39 36.26
CA GLU A 64 -5.23 18.94 36.17
C GLU A 64 -3.91 18.54 35.48
N ASN A 65 -3.24 19.49 34.82
CA ASN A 65 -1.97 19.29 34.14
C ASN A 65 -0.78 19.96 34.85
N ASP A 66 -0.99 20.52 36.04
CA ASP A 66 0.08 21.19 36.75
C ASP A 66 1.09 20.18 37.29
N LYS A 67 2.38 20.51 37.17
CA LYS A 67 3.49 19.61 37.53
C LYS A 67 4.60 20.40 38.20
N THR A 68 5.46 19.71 38.95
CA THR A 68 6.64 20.31 39.59
C THR A 68 7.90 19.56 39.23
N GLY A 69 9.03 20.27 39.11
CA GLY A 69 10.36 19.68 38.93
C GLY A 69 11.11 20.24 37.72
N ASN A 70 12.42 20.00 37.64
CA ASN A 70 13.26 20.58 36.59
C ASN A 70 13.01 20.00 35.19
N LYS A 71 12.32 18.85 35.11
CA LYS A 71 11.91 18.18 33.89
C LYS A 71 10.53 17.56 34.09
N VAL A 72 9.62 17.76 33.15
CA VAL A 72 8.25 17.23 33.16
C VAL A 72 7.91 16.61 31.81
N SER A 73 6.94 15.69 31.79
CA SER A 73 6.41 15.11 30.56
C SER A 73 4.98 15.59 30.31
N TYR A 74 4.62 15.84 29.05
CA TYR A 74 3.24 16.13 28.64
C TYR A 74 2.88 15.28 27.43
N THR A 75 1.65 14.77 27.42
CA THR A 75 1.09 14.03 26.28
C THR A 75 -0.10 14.80 25.74
N PHE A 76 -0.03 15.18 24.47
CA PHE A 76 -1.11 15.92 23.80
C PHE A 76 -2.08 14.94 23.15
N ILE A 77 -3.37 15.20 23.30
CA ILE A 77 -4.44 14.33 22.79
C ILE A 77 -5.03 14.88 21.50
N GLN A 78 -5.90 14.12 20.83
CA GLN A 78 -6.51 14.56 19.58
C GLN A 78 -7.26 15.89 19.72
N LYS A 79 -7.95 16.11 20.84
CA LYS A 79 -8.61 17.38 21.19
C LYS A 79 -7.64 18.56 21.24
N SER A 80 -6.34 18.32 21.48
CA SER A 80 -5.29 19.34 21.45
C SER A 80 -5.10 19.97 20.07
N LEU A 81 -5.43 19.25 18.97
CA LEU A 81 -5.36 19.78 17.60
C LEU A 81 -6.47 20.77 17.28
N GLU A 82 -7.58 20.69 18.01
CA GLU A 82 -8.76 21.54 17.83
C GLU A 82 -8.68 22.81 18.69
N ARG A 83 -7.68 22.91 19.57
CA ARG A 83 -7.50 24.08 20.42
C ARG A 83 -6.96 25.25 19.62
N LYS A 84 -7.54 26.43 19.82
CA LYS A 84 -7.09 27.68 19.20
C LYS A 84 -5.66 28.08 19.63
N GLY A 85 -5.20 27.58 20.78
CA GLY A 85 -3.84 27.75 21.28
C GLY A 85 -3.61 26.91 22.53
N ILE A 86 -2.38 26.40 22.69
CA ILE A 86 -1.90 25.70 23.88
C ILE A 86 -0.57 26.33 24.29
N ARG A 87 -0.38 26.55 25.59
CA ARG A 87 0.84 27.18 26.13
C ARG A 87 1.28 26.47 27.39
N ILE A 88 2.57 26.15 27.47
CA ILE A 88 3.22 25.68 28.69
C ILE A 88 3.89 26.89 29.36
N LEU A 89 3.67 27.06 30.66
CA LEU A 89 4.41 27.99 31.51
C LEU A 89 5.29 27.20 32.48
N ALA A 90 6.49 27.71 32.74
CA ALA A 90 7.35 27.25 33.82
C ALA A 90 7.69 28.46 34.71
N LYS A 91 7.42 28.37 36.01
CA LYS A 91 7.65 29.42 37.00
C LYS A 91 8.68 28.95 38.01
N ARG A 92 9.66 29.80 38.32
CA ARG A 92 10.64 29.62 39.40
C ARG A 92 10.78 30.94 40.15
N GLY A 93 10.18 31.04 41.34
CA GLY A 93 10.08 32.30 42.07
C GLY A 93 9.40 33.39 41.22
N ASN A 94 10.10 34.48 40.95
CA ASN A 94 9.61 35.59 40.12
C ASN A 94 9.86 35.42 38.60
N GLN A 95 10.59 34.37 38.19
CA GLN A 95 10.88 34.11 36.78
C GLN A 95 9.78 33.25 36.15
N VAL A 96 9.33 33.62 34.95
CA VAL A 96 8.34 32.86 34.17
C VAL A 96 8.86 32.68 32.75
N ALA A 97 8.92 31.42 32.31
CA ALA A 97 9.20 31.03 30.94
C ALA A 97 7.93 30.53 30.25
N ARG A 98 7.81 30.77 28.94
CA ARG A 98 6.62 30.42 28.15
C ARG A 98 7.02 29.65 26.89
N LEU A 99 6.25 28.63 26.54
CA LEU A 99 6.38 27.89 25.28
C LEU A 99 5.01 27.65 24.67
N ASP A 100 4.77 28.21 23.49
CA ASP A 100 3.55 27.97 22.72
C ASP A 100 3.66 26.63 21.97
N ILE A 101 2.60 25.82 22.08
CA ILE A 101 2.55 24.45 21.59
C ILE A 101 1.55 24.35 20.44
N LYS A 102 2.00 23.81 19.31
CA LYS A 102 1.17 23.50 18.15
C LYS A 102 1.28 22.01 17.80
N PRO A 103 0.46 21.14 18.42
CA PRO A 103 0.54 19.72 18.16
C PRO A 103 0.23 19.40 16.71
N HIS A 104 0.78 18.30 16.20
CA HIS A 104 0.45 17.77 14.88
C HIS A 104 0.00 16.32 14.97
N LYS A 105 -0.70 15.87 13.91
CA LYS A 105 -1.22 14.50 13.82
C LYS A 105 -0.07 13.49 13.81
N ALA A 106 -0.27 12.35 14.47
CA ALA A 106 0.62 11.19 14.42
C ALA A 106 0.36 10.32 13.17
N GLU A 107 1.36 9.54 12.75
CA GLU A 107 1.39 8.90 11.43
C GLU A 107 0.76 7.50 11.34
N SER A 108 0.43 6.78 12.44
CA SER A 108 -0.01 5.38 12.33
C SER A 108 -1.17 4.93 13.26
N PRO A 109 -2.29 4.39 12.71
CA PRO A 109 -3.42 3.85 13.48
C PRO A 109 -3.13 2.46 14.09
N LYS A 110 -3.53 2.24 15.36
CA LYS A 110 -3.34 0.97 16.10
C LYS A 110 -4.50 0.73 17.08
N ILE A 111 -4.90 -0.53 17.25
CA ILE A 111 -5.75 -0.99 18.36
C ILE A 111 -4.84 -1.43 19.51
N GLU A 112 -4.99 -0.82 20.68
CA GLU A 112 -4.12 -1.05 21.85
C GLU A 112 -4.61 -2.22 22.70
N SER A 113 -5.89 -2.22 23.09
CA SER A 113 -6.48 -3.26 23.93
C SER A 113 -8.00 -3.32 23.76
N ILE A 114 -8.60 -4.40 24.26
CA ILE A 114 -10.05 -4.62 24.28
C ILE A 114 -10.43 -5.06 25.70
N GLU A 115 -11.39 -4.39 26.32
CA GLU A 115 -11.92 -4.76 27.65
C GLU A 115 -13.43 -5.06 27.60
N PHE A 116 -13.89 -5.93 28.50
CA PHE A 116 -15.30 -6.29 28.61
C PHE A 116 -15.99 -5.58 29.78
N LEU A 117 -17.15 -5.00 29.47
CA LEU A 117 -17.98 -4.25 30.40
C LEU A 117 -19.44 -4.70 30.29
N ASP A 118 -20.24 -4.41 31.31
CA ASP A 118 -21.70 -4.53 31.23
C ASP A 118 -22.32 -3.40 30.38
N ARG A 119 -23.65 -3.44 30.19
CA ARG A 119 -24.39 -2.40 29.45
C ARG A 119 -24.19 -0.99 30.02
N ASN A 120 -23.92 -0.89 31.32
CA ASN A 120 -23.72 0.38 32.03
C ASN A 120 -22.24 0.83 32.02
N GLY A 121 -21.34 0.04 31.43
CA GLY A 121 -19.91 0.36 31.34
C GLY A 121 -19.10 -0.03 32.58
N ASN A 122 -19.62 -0.88 33.46
CA ASN A 122 -18.90 -1.37 34.64
C ASN A 122 -18.26 -2.74 34.39
N LYS A 123 -17.19 -3.05 35.13
CA LYS A 123 -16.58 -4.40 35.07
C LYS A 123 -17.52 -5.44 35.69
N PRO A 124 -17.77 -6.57 35.01
CA PRO A 124 -18.69 -7.59 35.51
C PRO A 124 -18.12 -8.26 36.76
N THR A 125 -18.92 -8.37 37.82
CA THR A 125 -18.58 -9.06 39.08
C THR A 125 -19.05 -10.52 39.12
N LYS A 126 -19.86 -10.93 38.13
CA LYS A 126 -20.35 -12.29 37.91
C LYS A 126 -20.24 -12.64 36.42
N PRO A 127 -20.18 -13.93 36.05
CA PRO A 127 -20.23 -14.36 34.65
C PRO A 127 -21.48 -13.81 33.94
N PHE A 128 -21.35 -13.48 32.66
CA PHE A 128 -22.48 -13.03 31.85
C PHE A 128 -23.50 -14.16 31.66
N ALA A 129 -24.77 -13.79 31.48
CA ALA A 129 -25.83 -14.73 31.11
C ALA A 129 -26.35 -14.43 29.70
N TYR A 130 -26.84 -15.47 29.00
CA TYR A 130 -27.54 -15.29 27.73
C TYR A 130 -28.76 -14.39 27.92
N GLY A 131 -28.94 -13.44 26.99
CA GLY A 131 -29.89 -12.33 27.07
C GLY A 131 -29.28 -11.02 27.58
N GLN A 132 -28.06 -11.02 28.13
CA GLN A 132 -27.36 -9.80 28.55
C GLN A 132 -26.53 -9.19 27.41
N THR A 133 -26.20 -7.90 27.55
CA THR A 133 -25.30 -7.19 26.65
C THR A 133 -23.86 -7.23 27.20
N LEU A 134 -22.95 -7.74 26.38
CA LEU A 134 -21.51 -7.69 26.55
C LEU A 134 -20.98 -6.50 25.76
N LYS A 135 -20.48 -5.47 26.45
CA LYS A 135 -19.86 -4.29 25.85
C LYS A 135 -18.37 -4.54 25.70
N ALA A 136 -17.89 -4.55 24.45
CA ALA A 136 -16.47 -4.58 24.13
C ALA A 136 -15.98 -3.14 23.94
N ARG A 137 -15.21 -2.65 24.90
CA ARG A 137 -14.55 -1.34 24.82
C ARG A 137 -13.18 -1.50 24.21
N VAL A 138 -13.00 -0.98 23.01
CA VAL A 138 -11.75 -1.06 22.25
C VAL A 138 -10.98 0.24 22.43
N HIS A 139 -9.83 0.15 23.08
CA HIS A 139 -8.89 1.26 23.23
C HIS A 139 -8.07 1.38 21.95
N CYS A 140 -8.25 2.51 21.26
CA CYS A 140 -7.71 2.76 19.94
C CYS A 140 -6.76 3.97 19.98
N LEU A 141 -5.58 3.80 19.38
CA LEU A 141 -4.61 4.87 19.19
C LEU A 141 -4.64 5.32 17.72
N HIS A 142 -4.80 6.63 17.52
CA HIS A 142 -4.74 7.27 16.20
C HIS A 142 -5.84 6.81 15.22
N MET A 143 -7.05 6.53 15.75
CA MET A 143 -8.20 6.02 14.99
C MET A 143 -9.48 6.86 15.13
N GLU A 144 -9.38 8.10 15.62
CA GLU A 144 -10.55 8.97 15.84
C GLU A 144 -11.46 9.06 14.59
N ARG A 145 -12.77 8.90 14.80
CA ARG A 145 -13.83 8.82 13.78
C ARG A 145 -13.67 7.71 12.73
N ARG A 146 -12.69 6.81 12.88
CA ARG A 146 -12.62 5.58 12.07
C ARG A 146 -13.59 4.55 12.62
N THR A 147 -14.19 3.79 11.72
CA THR A 147 -14.95 2.60 12.06
C THR A 147 -14.00 1.42 12.21
N ILE A 148 -14.05 0.76 13.36
CA ILE A 148 -13.44 -0.56 13.59
C ILE A 148 -14.52 -1.63 13.52
N TYR A 149 -14.13 -2.84 13.15
CA TYR A 149 -15.02 -3.98 13.17
C TYR A 149 -14.59 -4.91 14.29
N ALA A 150 -15.48 -5.12 15.26
CA ALA A 150 -15.28 -6.08 16.33
C ALA A 150 -16.09 -7.34 16.02
N THR A 151 -15.49 -8.51 16.17
CA THR A 151 -16.14 -9.81 15.98
C THR A 151 -16.12 -10.58 17.29
N LEU A 152 -17.28 -11.03 17.74
CA LEU A 152 -17.46 -11.94 18.87
C LEU A 152 -17.27 -13.38 18.40
N TRP A 153 -16.47 -14.13 19.16
CA TRP A 153 -16.13 -15.53 18.94
C TRP A 153 -16.40 -16.31 20.21
N GLU A 154 -16.71 -17.59 20.03
CA GLU A 154 -16.66 -18.61 21.07
C GLU A 154 -15.26 -19.30 20.98
N ASP A 155 -14.71 -19.74 22.12
CA ASP A 155 -13.39 -20.39 22.23
C ASP A 155 -13.46 -21.87 22.65
N ASP A 156 -13.74 -22.76 21.69
CA ASP A 156 -13.70 -24.22 21.87
C ASP A 156 -12.28 -24.84 21.83
N ALA A 157 -11.21 -24.04 21.89
CA ALA A 157 -9.84 -24.53 21.67
C ALA A 157 -8.96 -24.43 22.92
N ALA A 158 -8.00 -25.35 23.03
CA ALA A 158 -7.10 -25.39 24.19
C ALA A 158 -6.19 -24.14 24.26
N GLY A 159 -6.48 -23.27 25.22
CA GLY A 159 -5.71 -22.06 25.54
C GLY A 159 -6.36 -20.78 25.02
N ALA A 160 -6.20 -19.68 25.76
CA ALA A 160 -6.90 -18.43 25.49
C ALA A 160 -6.50 -17.74 24.17
N GLY A 161 -7.48 -17.27 23.40
CA GLY A 161 -7.30 -16.29 22.33
C GLY A 161 -7.56 -16.81 20.91
N HIS A 162 -7.41 -15.92 19.90
CA HIS A 162 -7.78 -16.25 18.53
C HIS A 162 -6.82 -17.25 17.87
N ASN A 163 -7.32 -18.44 17.54
CA ASN A 163 -6.59 -19.46 16.79
C ASN A 163 -7.40 -19.93 15.56
N LYS A 164 -6.78 -20.76 14.72
CA LYS A 164 -7.42 -21.28 13.50
C LYS A 164 -8.58 -22.25 13.76
N ALA A 165 -8.62 -22.91 14.91
CA ALA A 165 -9.71 -23.82 15.25
C ALA A 165 -11.02 -23.05 15.46
N ASN A 166 -10.91 -21.83 16.01
CA ASN A 166 -12.04 -20.96 16.34
C ASN A 166 -12.62 -20.19 15.13
N GLU A 167 -12.00 -20.28 13.94
CA GLU A 167 -12.49 -19.59 12.73
C GLU A 167 -13.92 -20.03 12.33
N LYS A 168 -14.35 -21.21 12.78
CA LYS A 168 -15.71 -21.75 12.56
C LYS A 168 -16.72 -21.30 13.62
N ASN A 169 -16.27 -20.72 14.73
CA ASN A 169 -17.06 -20.36 15.92
C ASN A 169 -17.37 -18.86 15.96
N LYS A 170 -17.54 -18.26 14.79
CA LYS A 170 -17.85 -16.84 14.64
C LYS A 170 -19.33 -16.58 14.98
N MET A 171 -19.59 -15.75 15.98
CA MET A 171 -20.97 -15.40 16.35
C MET A 171 -21.46 -14.19 15.57
N LYS A 172 -20.83 -13.02 15.75
CA LYS A 172 -21.33 -11.76 15.19
C LYS A 172 -20.21 -10.74 15.00
N THR A 173 -20.25 -10.00 13.90
CA THR A 173 -19.37 -8.83 13.67
C THR A 173 -20.19 -7.56 13.72
N LEU A 174 -19.75 -6.57 14.50
CA LEU A 174 -20.41 -5.28 14.64
C LEU A 174 -19.40 -4.13 14.45
N PRO A 175 -19.82 -3.02 13.83
CA PRO A 175 -18.97 -1.83 13.70
C PRO A 175 -18.98 -0.99 14.98
N GLY A 176 -17.85 -0.37 15.30
CA GLY A 176 -17.69 0.63 16.36
C GLY A 176 -16.97 1.86 15.84
N THR A 177 -17.51 3.05 16.09
CA THR A 177 -16.81 4.30 15.74
C THR A 177 -15.94 4.75 16.90
N VAL A 178 -14.66 4.99 16.65
CA VAL A 178 -13.74 5.48 17.69
C VAL A 178 -14.05 6.94 17.99
N LYS A 179 -14.41 7.23 19.25
CA LYS A 179 -14.59 8.56 19.80
C LYS A 179 -13.74 8.73 21.04
N GLY A 180 -12.87 9.73 21.06
CA GLY A 180 -11.95 9.97 22.19
C GLY A 180 -10.99 8.80 22.43
N GLY A 181 -10.56 8.12 21.37
CA GLY A 181 -9.72 6.91 21.46
C GLY A 181 -10.44 5.65 21.95
N ILE A 182 -11.76 5.68 22.10
CA ILE A 182 -12.57 4.54 22.54
C ILE A 182 -13.61 4.20 21.48
N ALA A 183 -13.73 2.92 21.12
CA ALA A 183 -14.88 2.40 20.41
C ALA A 183 -15.59 1.38 21.29
N ASP A 184 -16.80 1.71 21.75
CA ASP A 184 -17.67 0.80 22.48
C ASP A 184 -18.57 0.05 21.48
N ILE A 185 -18.50 -1.28 21.49
CA ILE A 185 -19.34 -2.15 20.67
C ILE A 185 -20.16 -3.08 21.57
N ASP A 186 -21.49 -3.05 21.42
CA ASP A 186 -22.42 -3.79 22.25
C ASP A 186 -22.88 -5.08 21.56
N PHE A 187 -22.49 -6.22 22.10
CA PHE A 187 -22.94 -7.54 21.67
C PHE A 187 -24.06 -8.04 22.58
N VAL A 188 -25.22 -8.34 22.02
CA VAL A 188 -26.26 -9.08 22.75
C VAL A 188 -25.92 -10.56 22.70
N LEU A 189 -25.80 -11.22 23.86
CA LEU A 189 -25.58 -12.66 23.95
C LEU A 189 -26.90 -13.38 23.65
N GLU A 190 -27.22 -13.56 22.38
CA GLU A 190 -28.50 -14.10 21.93
C GLU A 190 -28.69 -15.54 22.45
N PRO A 191 -29.91 -15.95 22.87
CA PRO A 191 -30.17 -17.31 23.35
C PRO A 191 -29.78 -18.41 22.35
N ASP A 192 -29.80 -18.11 21.05
CA ASP A 192 -29.37 -19.06 20.02
C ASP A 192 -27.85 -19.28 19.99
N PHE A 193 -27.03 -18.35 20.53
CA PHE A 193 -25.58 -18.56 20.67
C PHE A 193 -25.28 -19.71 21.64
N ALA A 194 -26.11 -19.92 22.66
CA ALA A 194 -26.00 -21.07 23.55
C ALA A 194 -26.17 -22.40 22.78
N LYS A 195 -27.07 -22.45 21.79
CA LYS A 195 -27.26 -23.66 20.97
C LYS A 195 -26.08 -23.90 20.04
N ILE A 196 -25.45 -22.84 19.54
CA ILE A 196 -24.27 -22.92 18.68
C ILE A 196 -23.06 -23.40 19.49
N ALA A 197 -22.82 -22.81 20.66
CA ALA A 197 -21.74 -23.22 21.56
C ALA A 197 -21.88 -24.69 22.00
N ASN A 198 -23.08 -25.13 22.41
CA ASN A 198 -23.31 -26.54 22.77
C ASN A 198 -23.28 -27.54 21.58
N ALA A 199 -23.30 -27.07 20.33
CA ALA A 199 -23.34 -27.93 19.14
C ALA A 199 -21.95 -28.25 18.58
N ILE A 200 -20.95 -27.44 18.90
CA ILE A 200 -19.56 -27.60 18.47
C ILE A 200 -18.81 -28.12 19.69
N LYS A 201 -18.35 -29.37 19.65
CA LYS A 201 -17.66 -29.99 20.78
C LYS A 201 -16.17 -30.11 20.54
N ALA A 202 -15.37 -29.89 21.57
CA ALA A 202 -13.98 -30.32 21.57
C ALA A 202 -13.89 -31.84 21.33
N LYS A 203 -12.85 -32.27 20.59
CA LYS A 203 -12.70 -33.66 20.14
C LYS A 203 -12.38 -34.58 21.33
N GLY A 204 -13.41 -35.12 21.98
CA GLY A 204 -13.28 -36.05 23.11
C GLY A 204 -14.26 -35.82 24.27
N ASP A 205 -14.96 -34.68 24.31
CA ASP A 205 -15.81 -34.32 25.45
C ASP A 205 -17.28 -34.71 25.28
N THR A 206 -17.91 -35.04 26.42
CA THR A 206 -19.33 -35.40 26.51
C THR A 206 -20.24 -34.20 26.79
N ASP A 207 -19.70 -33.10 27.33
CA ASP A 207 -20.40 -31.86 27.72
C ASP A 207 -19.44 -30.65 27.65
N GLU A 208 -19.95 -29.45 27.29
CA GLU A 208 -19.22 -28.17 27.22
C GLU A 208 -18.95 -27.55 28.61
N GLY A 209 -19.44 -28.19 29.67
CA GLY A 209 -19.22 -27.77 31.04
C GLY A 209 -20.06 -26.57 31.47
N LYS A 210 -19.72 -26.01 32.64
CA LYS A 210 -20.54 -25.04 33.38
C LYS A 210 -20.62 -23.65 32.72
N THR A 211 -19.69 -23.31 31.84
CA THR A 211 -19.57 -21.99 31.20
C THR A 211 -19.03 -22.12 29.78
N HIS A 212 -19.51 -21.28 28.86
CA HIS A 212 -18.93 -21.08 27.54
C HIS A 212 -17.94 -19.92 27.56
N GLU A 213 -16.83 -20.04 26.83
CA GLU A 213 -15.80 -19.00 26.76
C GLU A 213 -15.98 -18.14 25.49
N TYR A 214 -15.97 -16.82 25.65
CA TYR A 214 -16.11 -15.88 24.54
C TYR A 214 -14.96 -14.88 24.50
N TYR A 215 -14.54 -14.47 23.31
CA TYR A 215 -13.59 -13.37 23.11
C TYR A 215 -13.97 -12.50 21.91
N VAL A 216 -13.41 -11.29 21.85
CA VAL A 216 -13.65 -10.34 20.76
C VAL A 216 -12.35 -10.06 20.03
N THR A 217 -12.39 -10.10 18.70
CA THR A 217 -11.31 -9.56 17.88
C THR A 217 -11.73 -8.25 17.24
N ALA A 218 -10.88 -7.23 17.33
CA ALA A 218 -11.07 -5.97 16.62
C ALA A 218 -10.07 -5.86 15.47
N GLU A 219 -10.54 -5.47 14.29
CA GLU A 219 -9.75 -5.47 13.04
C GLU A 219 -9.58 -4.07 12.46
N ILE A 220 -8.35 -3.77 12.04
CA ILE A 220 -8.00 -2.59 11.25
C ILE A 220 -6.87 -2.93 10.26
N LEU A 221 -6.99 -2.53 8.99
CA LEU A 221 -5.95 -2.70 7.96
C LEU A 221 -5.40 -4.14 7.86
N ASN A 222 -6.27 -5.15 7.94
CA ASN A 222 -5.95 -6.59 7.96
C ASN A 222 -5.08 -7.04 9.16
N LYS A 223 -5.02 -6.24 10.24
CA LYS A 223 -4.40 -6.59 11.53
C LYS A 223 -5.50 -6.78 12.56
N LYS A 224 -5.57 -7.98 13.14
CA LYS A 224 -6.53 -8.36 14.18
C LYS A 224 -5.87 -8.33 15.56
N THR A 225 -6.53 -7.69 16.52
CA THR A 225 -6.19 -7.73 17.95
C THR A 225 -7.28 -8.49 18.68
N ALA A 226 -6.93 -9.47 19.52
CA ALA A 226 -7.88 -10.27 20.30
C ALA A 226 -7.92 -9.80 21.76
N SER A 227 -9.10 -9.88 22.39
CA SER A 227 -9.26 -9.75 23.84
C SER A 227 -8.84 -11.05 24.55
N ALA A 228 -8.76 -10.99 25.89
CA ALA A 228 -8.83 -12.20 26.72
C ALA A 228 -10.24 -12.83 26.66
N ASN A 229 -10.37 -14.06 27.14
CA ASN A 229 -11.66 -14.77 27.22
C ASN A 229 -12.53 -14.24 28.36
N THR A 230 -13.85 -14.37 28.22
CA THR A 230 -14.83 -14.12 29.27
C THR A 230 -15.85 -15.26 29.34
N ASN A 231 -16.30 -15.58 30.55
CA ASN A 231 -17.15 -16.74 30.78
C ASN A 231 -18.63 -16.33 30.77
N VAL A 232 -19.42 -17.09 30.02
CA VAL A 232 -20.86 -16.97 29.93
C VAL A 232 -21.48 -18.25 30.51
N ALA A 233 -22.40 -18.12 31.47
CA ALA A 233 -23.04 -19.27 32.11
C ALA A 233 -23.76 -20.16 31.09
N ASN A 234 -23.51 -21.48 31.13
CA ASN A 234 -24.16 -22.44 30.24
C ASN A 234 -25.55 -22.83 30.78
N PRO A 235 -26.66 -22.48 30.10
CA PRO A 235 -28.02 -22.76 30.59
C PRO A 235 -28.42 -24.23 30.46
N SER A 236 -27.72 -25.04 29.67
CA SER A 236 -28.00 -26.48 29.50
C SER A 236 -27.19 -27.39 30.42
N TYR A 237 -26.24 -26.83 31.19
CA TYR A 237 -25.45 -27.59 32.14
C TYR A 237 -26.34 -28.13 33.27
N LYS A 238 -26.42 -29.46 33.41
CA LYS A 238 -27.12 -30.13 34.51
C LYS A 238 -26.09 -30.73 35.45
N ASP A 239 -25.99 -30.16 36.64
CA ASP A 239 -25.14 -30.66 37.70
C ASP A 239 -25.62 -32.05 38.15
N THR A 240 -24.91 -33.10 37.76
CA THR A 240 -25.25 -34.49 38.14
C THR A 240 -24.85 -34.83 39.58
N THR A 241 -24.43 -33.85 40.39
CA THR A 241 -24.10 -34.05 41.81
C THR A 241 -25.16 -33.58 42.81
N ALA A 242 -26.33 -33.09 42.38
CA ALA A 242 -27.40 -32.70 43.30
C ALA A 242 -28.56 -33.73 43.36
N GLN A 243 -28.81 -34.28 44.55
CA GLN A 243 -29.94 -35.16 44.87
C GLN A 243 -31.31 -34.48 44.62
N PRO A 244 -32.36 -35.25 44.23
CA PRO A 244 -33.61 -34.71 43.71
C PRO A 244 -34.58 -34.25 44.82
N ALA A 245 -35.17 -33.06 44.64
CA ALA A 245 -36.40 -32.66 45.33
C ALA A 245 -37.64 -33.15 44.55
N ALA A 246 -38.63 -33.62 45.31
CA ALA A 246 -39.79 -34.40 44.89
C ALA A 246 -40.84 -33.66 44.00
N PRO A 247 -41.73 -34.39 43.30
CA PRO A 247 -42.42 -33.95 42.08
C PRO A 247 -43.85 -33.41 42.30
N LYS A 248 -44.36 -32.64 41.32
CA LYS A 248 -45.80 -32.43 41.11
C LYS A 248 -46.22 -32.56 39.63
N LYS A 249 -46.83 -33.72 39.34
CA LYS A 249 -48.04 -34.06 38.53
C LYS A 249 -48.43 -33.19 37.32
N GLU A 250 -48.40 -33.75 36.10
CA GLU A 250 -49.50 -34.39 35.30
C GLU A 250 -50.10 -33.37 34.29
N THR A 251 -50.52 -33.65 33.04
CA THR A 251 -51.04 -34.84 32.32
C THR A 251 -50.97 -34.60 30.76
N PRO A 252 -51.44 -35.48 29.83
CA PRO A 252 -50.60 -36.00 28.73
C PRO A 252 -51.22 -35.99 27.30
N ALA A 253 -50.49 -36.65 26.37
CA ALA A 253 -50.92 -37.28 25.11
C ALA A 253 -50.80 -36.42 23.82
N GLN A 254 -50.36 -36.94 22.66
CA GLN A 254 -50.41 -38.30 22.13
C GLN A 254 -49.14 -38.73 21.38
N LYS A 255 -48.86 -40.04 21.49
CA LYS A 255 -47.90 -40.85 20.73
C LYS A 255 -48.41 -41.14 19.31
N LYS A 256 -47.48 -41.30 18.36
CA LYS A 256 -47.25 -42.54 17.57
C LYS A 256 -46.17 -42.33 16.50
N GLY A 257 -45.06 -43.07 16.59
CA GLY A 257 -44.36 -43.60 15.40
C GLY A 257 -44.92 -45.00 15.10
N PRO A 258 -44.21 -45.89 14.37
CA PRO A 258 -43.10 -45.72 13.42
C PRO A 258 -43.33 -46.52 12.09
N SER A 259 -42.46 -46.41 11.06
CA SER A 259 -41.76 -47.57 10.47
C SER A 259 -41.00 -47.33 9.15
N LYS A 260 -39.74 -47.79 9.22
CA LYS A 260 -38.76 -48.33 8.28
C LYS A 260 -39.08 -48.63 6.79
N LYS A 261 -38.03 -48.27 6.00
CA LYS A 261 -37.32 -48.99 4.91
C LYS A 261 -38.07 -49.35 3.62
N GLN A 262 -37.48 -48.92 2.49
CA GLN A 262 -36.87 -49.84 1.51
C GLN A 262 -35.89 -49.09 0.57
N GLU A 263 -34.67 -49.61 0.48
CA GLU A 263 -33.75 -49.38 -0.65
C GLU A 263 -34.17 -50.25 -1.83
N LYS A 264 -34.01 -49.74 -3.06
CA LYS A 264 -33.50 -50.54 -4.18
C LYS A 264 -32.77 -49.64 -5.19
N GLN A 265 -31.68 -50.20 -5.70
CA GLN A 265 -30.62 -49.59 -6.48
C GLN A 265 -30.92 -49.55 -7.99
N LYS A 266 -30.32 -48.53 -8.62
CA LYS A 266 -29.61 -48.49 -9.92
C LYS A 266 -30.32 -48.95 -11.19
N GLU A 267 -30.27 -48.06 -12.19
CA GLU A 267 -29.72 -48.40 -13.51
C GLU A 267 -29.02 -47.19 -14.16
N LYS A 268 -27.97 -47.49 -14.93
CA LYS A 268 -27.03 -46.57 -15.62
C LYS A 268 -27.64 -46.13 -16.96
N GLU A 269 -27.26 -44.96 -17.49
CA GLU A 269 -26.20 -44.80 -18.51
C GLU A 269 -26.36 -43.51 -19.34
N LYS A 270 -25.22 -43.06 -19.90
CA LYS A 270 -24.97 -42.06 -20.96
C LYS A 270 -24.69 -40.61 -20.53
N SER A 271 -23.38 -40.37 -20.42
CA SER A 271 -22.71 -39.11 -20.66
C SER A 271 -22.78 -38.70 -22.15
N ILE A 272 -23.09 -37.44 -22.40
CA ILE A 272 -22.66 -36.49 -23.46
C ILE A 272 -23.22 -35.16 -22.89
N GLY A 273 -22.42 -34.22 -22.41
CA GLY A 273 -21.57 -33.33 -23.19
C GLY A 273 -22.24 -31.94 -23.13
N ASP A 274 -21.58 -30.96 -22.50
CA ASP A 274 -21.63 -29.53 -22.83
C ASP A 274 -20.92 -28.70 -21.74
N ASP A 275 -19.65 -28.41 -22.03
CA ASP A 275 -19.00 -27.10 -21.93
C ASP A 275 -19.53 -26.09 -20.90
N ILE A 276 -18.86 -26.00 -19.75
CA ILE A 276 -18.76 -24.76 -18.98
C ILE A 276 -17.29 -24.38 -18.83
N ILE A 277 -17.00 -23.25 -19.45
CA ILE A 277 -15.73 -22.56 -19.62
C ILE A 277 -15.16 -22.15 -18.24
N ASP A 278 -13.99 -22.69 -17.91
CA ASP A 278 -13.14 -22.29 -16.79
C ASP A 278 -11.92 -21.53 -17.36
N TRP A 279 -11.64 -20.30 -16.88
CA TRP A 279 -10.56 -19.43 -17.39
C TRP A 279 -9.56 -19.09 -16.28
N TRP A 280 -8.45 -19.83 -16.21
CA TRP A 280 -7.08 -19.46 -15.79
C TRP A 280 -6.25 -20.76 -15.61
N GLU A 281 -5.03 -21.00 -16.08
CA GLU A 281 -4.02 -20.34 -16.91
C GLU A 281 -3.30 -21.47 -17.69
N GLY A 282 -2.85 -21.22 -18.93
CA GLY A 282 -2.09 -22.22 -19.69
C GLY A 282 -1.21 -21.59 -20.77
N LEU A 283 0.08 -21.92 -20.69
CA LEU A 283 1.15 -21.60 -21.65
C LEU A 283 0.76 -21.97 -23.09
N PHE A 284 0.94 -21.06 -24.06
CA PHE A 284 0.80 -21.40 -25.48
C PHE A 284 2.08 -21.16 -26.29
N LYS A 285 2.43 -22.22 -27.02
CA LYS A 285 3.47 -22.31 -28.04
C LYS A 285 3.06 -21.50 -29.27
N VAL A 286 3.98 -20.70 -29.80
CA VAL A 286 3.81 -19.93 -31.04
C VAL A 286 4.37 -20.73 -32.22
N LYS A 287 3.61 -20.85 -33.31
CA LYS A 287 4.15 -21.14 -34.66
C LYS A 287 4.35 -19.81 -35.40
N PRO A 288 5.44 -19.64 -36.18
CA PRO A 288 5.81 -18.36 -36.77
C PRO A 288 4.93 -18.01 -37.97
N ILE A 289 4.50 -16.75 -38.05
CA ILE A 289 4.02 -16.13 -39.29
C ILE A 289 5.11 -15.13 -39.70
N VAL A 290 5.75 -15.43 -40.83
CA VAL A 290 6.67 -14.54 -41.54
C VAL A 290 5.84 -13.55 -42.35
N ALA A 291 6.15 -12.25 -42.24
CA ALA A 291 5.75 -11.25 -43.22
C ALA A 291 6.93 -10.30 -43.51
N PRO A 292 7.05 -9.78 -44.74
CA PRO A 292 8.31 -9.35 -45.33
C PRO A 292 8.72 -7.91 -44.95
N ASN A 293 10.00 -7.61 -45.18
CA ASN A 293 10.64 -6.32 -44.97
C ASN A 293 9.98 -5.13 -45.71
N PRO A 294 10.02 -3.92 -45.14
CA PRO A 294 9.47 -2.69 -45.71
C PRO A 294 10.41 -2.05 -46.76
N LYS A 295 9.83 -1.49 -47.82
CA LYS A 295 10.48 -0.50 -48.69
C LYS A 295 9.97 0.91 -48.33
N ALA A 296 10.88 1.87 -48.23
CA ALA A 296 10.62 3.32 -48.32
C ALA A 296 11.27 3.84 -49.62
N PRO A 297 11.16 5.13 -50.04
CA PRO A 297 10.33 6.27 -49.59
C PRO A 297 9.63 7.00 -50.78
N THR A 298 8.90 8.11 -50.54
CA THR A 298 8.94 9.41 -51.30
C THR A 298 7.74 10.31 -50.98
N GLY A 299 7.95 11.64 -50.92
CA GLY A 299 6.90 12.65 -51.18
C GLY A 299 6.79 13.84 -50.21
N ASN A 300 7.42 14.97 -50.57
CA ASN A 300 7.60 16.23 -49.83
C ASN A 300 6.35 17.15 -49.65
N ASN A 301 6.37 17.92 -48.53
CA ASN A 301 6.11 19.38 -48.34
C ASN A 301 4.67 19.98 -48.44
N PRO A 302 4.43 21.25 -47.97
CA PRO A 302 4.43 21.75 -46.57
C PRO A 302 3.22 22.71 -46.28
N LEU A 303 2.92 23.12 -45.03
CA LEU A 303 2.17 24.39 -44.81
C LEU A 303 2.38 25.03 -43.44
N LYS A 304 2.49 26.37 -43.45
CA LYS A 304 2.96 27.30 -42.41
C LYS A 304 1.82 27.98 -41.61
N ILE A 305 2.14 28.25 -40.32
CA ILE A 305 1.98 29.47 -39.49
C ILE A 305 0.60 30.15 -39.37
N GLY A 306 0.20 30.38 -38.11
CA GLY A 306 -0.56 31.54 -37.66
C GLY A 306 -0.29 31.84 -36.17
N GLU A 307 0.48 32.90 -35.89
CA GLU A 307 0.55 33.58 -34.58
C GLU A 307 -0.77 34.33 -34.28
N PRO A 308 -1.04 34.69 -33.01
CA PRO A 308 -1.11 36.12 -32.72
C PRO A 308 -0.40 36.59 -31.44
N ASP A 309 -0.11 37.89 -31.47
CA ASP A 309 0.69 38.76 -30.61
C ASP A 309 0.26 38.94 -29.13
N LYS A 310 1.31 39.12 -28.31
CA LYS A 310 1.56 40.07 -27.20
C LYS A 310 0.54 40.32 -26.06
N ASN A 311 1.03 39.95 -24.86
CA ASN A 311 0.79 40.40 -23.48
C ASN A 311 -0.01 41.69 -23.21
N PRO A 312 -0.69 41.71 -22.04
CA PRO A 312 -0.20 42.55 -20.95
C PRO A 312 0.01 41.79 -19.63
N LYS A 313 1.20 42.00 -19.07
CA LYS A 313 1.64 41.98 -17.67
C LYS A 313 0.69 41.33 -16.63
N ASP A 314 1.05 40.12 -16.22
CA ASP A 314 0.87 39.65 -14.85
C ASP A 314 2.18 39.02 -14.39
N GLU A 315 2.75 39.58 -13.30
CA GLU A 315 3.95 39.10 -12.64
C GLU A 315 3.75 37.68 -12.08
N LYS A 316 3.94 36.65 -12.90
CA LYS A 316 4.15 35.30 -12.41
C LYS A 316 5.57 35.18 -11.88
N LYS A 317 5.69 35.17 -10.55
CA LYS A 317 6.84 34.57 -9.85
C LYS A 317 7.02 33.13 -10.36
N GLU A 318 7.98 32.94 -11.27
CA GLU A 318 8.47 31.63 -11.66
C GLU A 318 9.05 30.93 -10.43
N LYS A 319 8.31 29.96 -9.89
CA LYS A 319 8.87 29.01 -8.93
C LYS A 319 9.71 28.00 -9.69
N ASN A 320 11.02 28.26 -9.67
CA ASN A 320 12.06 27.34 -10.11
C ASN A 320 11.95 25.96 -9.44
N GLY A 321 11.95 24.93 -10.28
CA GLY A 321 12.48 23.57 -10.06
C GLY A 321 12.40 22.96 -8.66
N LEU A 322 11.27 22.31 -8.35
CA LEU A 322 11.16 21.30 -7.29
C LEU A 322 10.23 20.20 -7.81
N CYS A 323 10.58 18.92 -7.67
CA CYS A 323 9.74 17.84 -8.18
C CYS A 323 8.34 17.87 -7.52
N VAL A 324 7.34 18.26 -8.31
CA VAL A 324 5.93 18.51 -7.91
C VAL A 324 5.16 17.20 -7.66
N CYS A 325 5.79 16.02 -7.76
CA CYS A 325 5.12 14.71 -7.62
C CYS A 325 4.46 14.50 -6.25
N LYS A 326 4.96 15.17 -5.20
CA LYS A 326 4.35 15.18 -3.86
C LYS A 326 3.00 15.89 -3.84
N ASP A 327 2.84 16.91 -4.68
CA ASP A 327 1.62 17.71 -4.76
C ASP A 327 0.52 16.97 -5.54
N TYR A 328 0.85 15.84 -6.18
CA TYR A 328 -0.06 14.96 -6.90
C TYR A 328 -0.27 13.62 -6.16
N ASP A 329 -0.44 13.66 -4.84
CA ASP A 329 -0.84 12.49 -4.03
C ASP A 329 -2.30 12.12 -4.27
N LEU A 330 -2.51 11.17 -5.18
CA LEU A 330 -3.84 10.68 -5.54
C LEU A 330 -4.07 9.27 -4.97
N ILE A 331 -5.33 8.96 -4.65
CA ILE A 331 -5.76 7.58 -4.44
C ILE A 331 -5.39 6.72 -5.66
N TRP A 332 -5.05 5.45 -5.44
CA TRP A 332 -4.48 4.57 -6.46
C TRP A 332 -3.16 5.09 -7.08
N GLY A 333 -2.55 6.13 -6.50
CA GLY A 333 -1.37 6.78 -7.04
C GLY A 333 -0.16 5.85 -7.16
N ASN A 334 -0.10 4.76 -6.38
CA ASN A 334 0.95 3.75 -6.46
C ASN A 334 0.84 2.83 -7.70
N LYS A 335 -0.31 2.83 -8.41
CA LYS A 335 -0.56 2.01 -9.62
C LYS A 335 -0.10 2.71 -10.90
N VAL A 336 0.19 4.00 -10.84
CA VAL A 336 0.40 4.86 -12.01
C VAL A 336 1.66 5.73 -11.85
N SER A 337 2.17 6.27 -12.95
CA SER A 337 3.36 7.13 -12.94
C SER A 337 3.07 8.54 -12.38
N CYS A 338 4.12 9.31 -12.07
CA CYS A 338 3.94 10.71 -11.67
C CYS A 338 3.34 11.57 -12.78
N ASP A 339 3.79 11.40 -14.03
CA ASP A 339 3.24 12.13 -15.17
C ASP A 339 1.75 11.85 -15.36
N PHE A 340 1.34 10.60 -15.12
CA PHE A 340 -0.07 10.24 -15.12
C PHE A 340 -0.85 11.02 -14.06
N ARG A 341 -0.40 11.02 -12.80
CA ARG A 341 -1.09 11.75 -11.71
C ARG A 341 -1.12 13.26 -11.94
N LYS A 342 0.00 13.83 -12.39
CA LYS A 342 0.09 15.25 -12.76
C LYS A 342 -0.98 15.60 -13.82
N LYS A 343 -1.07 14.78 -14.86
CA LYS A 343 -2.04 14.96 -15.93
C LYS A 343 -3.49 14.79 -15.44
N VAL A 344 -3.76 13.84 -14.54
CA VAL A 344 -5.09 13.69 -13.93
C VAL A 344 -5.48 14.92 -13.11
N VAL A 345 -4.54 15.52 -12.35
CA VAL A 345 -4.78 16.77 -11.62
C VAL A 345 -5.04 17.93 -12.58
N GLU A 346 -4.28 18.03 -13.66
CA GLU A 346 -4.51 19.03 -14.71
C GLU A 346 -5.88 18.88 -15.37
N ILE A 347 -6.27 17.65 -15.72
CA ILE A 347 -7.58 17.34 -16.30
C ILE A 347 -8.70 17.71 -15.32
N SER A 348 -8.56 17.32 -14.05
CA SER A 348 -9.51 17.67 -12.99
C SER A 348 -9.75 19.18 -12.93
N LYS A 349 -8.68 19.97 -12.99
CA LYS A 349 -8.75 21.43 -13.03
C LYS A 349 -9.46 21.94 -14.29
N ASN A 350 -9.10 21.41 -15.46
CA ASN A 350 -9.66 21.81 -16.75
C ASN A 350 -11.15 21.47 -16.89
N LEU A 351 -11.62 20.44 -16.18
CA LEU A 351 -13.02 20.03 -16.11
C LEU A 351 -13.81 20.80 -15.03
N GLY A 352 -13.16 21.64 -14.23
CA GLY A 352 -13.80 22.39 -13.14
C GLY A 352 -14.21 21.52 -11.94
N LEU A 353 -13.59 20.34 -11.77
CA LEU A 353 -13.87 19.46 -10.62
C LEU A 353 -13.28 20.03 -9.32
N PRO A 354 -13.68 19.55 -8.13
CA PRO A 354 -13.15 20.05 -6.86
C PRO A 354 -11.62 19.93 -6.75
N GLN A 355 -10.96 21.01 -6.36
CA GLN A 355 -9.48 21.06 -6.30
C GLN A 355 -8.93 20.89 -4.89
N GLU A 356 -9.74 21.12 -3.85
CA GLU A 356 -9.29 20.97 -2.47
C GLU A 356 -8.80 19.52 -2.23
N LYS A 357 -7.55 19.36 -1.78
CA LYS A 357 -6.92 18.05 -1.54
C LYS A 357 -6.96 17.11 -2.77
N ASN A 358 -6.97 17.66 -3.97
CA ASN A 358 -7.08 16.91 -5.23
C ASN A 358 -8.35 16.04 -5.32
N GLU A 359 -9.45 16.43 -4.67
CA GLU A 359 -10.68 15.62 -4.59
C GLU A 359 -11.23 15.22 -5.98
N GLY A 360 -11.39 16.15 -6.91
CA GLY A 360 -11.85 15.86 -8.27
C GLY A 360 -10.91 14.97 -9.06
N ALA A 361 -9.59 15.06 -8.80
CA ALA A 361 -8.62 14.15 -9.38
C ALA A 361 -8.76 12.74 -8.80
N ASN A 362 -9.04 12.62 -7.50
CA ASN A 362 -9.35 11.34 -6.87
C ASN A 362 -10.66 10.73 -7.41
N TRP A 363 -11.65 11.54 -7.80
CA TRP A 363 -12.84 11.04 -8.49
C TRP A 363 -12.49 10.38 -9.82
N LEU A 364 -11.68 11.04 -10.66
CA LEU A 364 -11.18 10.47 -11.92
C LEU A 364 -10.40 9.16 -11.68
N MET A 365 -9.57 9.11 -10.63
CA MET A 365 -8.85 7.89 -10.26
C MET A 365 -9.78 6.75 -9.86
N ALA A 366 -10.84 7.02 -9.09
CA ALA A 366 -11.83 6.02 -8.70
C ALA A 366 -12.61 5.49 -9.91
N VAL A 367 -13.00 6.37 -10.84
CA VAL A 367 -13.68 5.99 -12.10
C VAL A 367 -12.78 5.05 -12.91
N MET A 368 -11.52 5.44 -13.14
CA MET A 368 -10.59 4.59 -13.88
C MET A 368 -10.29 3.27 -13.16
N ALA A 369 -10.26 3.25 -11.82
CA ALA A 369 -10.09 2.03 -11.05
C ALA A 369 -11.28 1.08 -11.24
N LEU A 370 -12.51 1.58 -11.23
CA LEU A 370 -13.70 0.77 -11.48
C LEU A 370 -13.68 0.18 -12.89
N GLU A 371 -13.51 1.04 -13.89
CA GLU A 371 -13.55 0.68 -15.31
C GLU A 371 -12.42 -0.27 -15.75
N THR A 372 -11.27 -0.22 -15.08
CA THR A 372 -10.12 -1.07 -15.42
C THR A 372 -9.94 -2.26 -14.49
N GLY A 373 -10.84 -2.47 -13.51
CA GLY A 373 -10.65 -3.48 -12.48
C GLY A 373 -9.37 -3.26 -11.66
N ARG A 374 -9.05 -2.00 -11.33
CA ARG A 374 -7.90 -1.53 -10.52
C ARG A 374 -6.55 -1.63 -11.23
N THR A 375 -6.52 -1.94 -12.52
CA THR A 375 -5.27 -2.15 -13.27
C THR A 375 -4.70 -0.87 -13.90
N PHE A 376 -5.53 0.13 -14.18
CA PHE A 376 -5.17 1.32 -14.95
C PHE A 376 -4.54 0.99 -16.32
N SER A 377 -4.87 -0.20 -16.86
CA SER A 377 -4.30 -0.68 -18.11
C SER A 377 -4.96 0.02 -19.30
N PRO A 378 -4.17 0.58 -20.25
CA PRO A 378 -4.72 1.22 -21.45
C PRO A 378 -5.33 0.22 -22.43
N THR A 379 -5.10 -1.08 -22.23
CA THR A 379 -5.65 -2.15 -23.08
C THR A 379 -6.86 -2.84 -22.45
N CYS A 380 -7.31 -2.39 -21.28
CA CYS A 380 -8.44 -3.02 -20.60
C CYS A 380 -9.71 -2.91 -21.45
N GLY A 381 -10.58 -3.92 -21.37
CA GLY A 381 -11.89 -3.93 -22.01
C GLY A 381 -12.09 -4.98 -23.09
N THR A 382 -13.34 -5.11 -23.53
CA THR A 382 -13.80 -6.17 -24.44
C THR A 382 -13.25 -6.04 -25.86
N PHE A 383 -12.83 -4.84 -26.28
CA PHE A 383 -12.25 -4.60 -27.60
C PHE A 383 -10.94 -5.38 -27.82
N LYS A 384 -10.18 -5.68 -26.74
CA LYS A 384 -8.91 -6.42 -26.82
C LYS A 384 -9.03 -7.81 -27.47
N LYS A 385 -10.22 -8.43 -27.41
CA LYS A 385 -10.49 -9.77 -27.94
C LYS A 385 -10.53 -9.83 -29.48
N HIS A 386 -11.17 -8.84 -30.11
CA HIS A 386 -11.42 -8.83 -31.56
C HIS A 386 -10.70 -7.71 -32.31
N LYS A 387 -10.42 -6.57 -31.65
CA LYS A 387 -9.71 -5.40 -32.20
C LYS A 387 -10.28 -4.88 -33.52
N ASP A 388 -11.60 -4.98 -33.67
CA ASP A 388 -12.36 -4.63 -34.86
C ASP A 388 -13.27 -3.44 -34.56
N ASP A 389 -12.97 -2.29 -35.14
CA ASP A 389 -13.67 -1.02 -34.93
C ASP A 389 -15.14 -1.06 -35.40
N THR A 390 -15.55 -2.06 -36.18
CA THR A 390 -16.95 -2.22 -36.62
C THR A 390 -17.82 -2.86 -35.54
N LYS A 391 -17.23 -3.68 -34.65
CA LYS A 391 -17.94 -4.43 -33.60
C LYS A 391 -18.08 -3.63 -32.30
N ASN A 392 -19.07 -3.99 -31.49
CA ASN A 392 -19.21 -3.43 -30.15
C ASN A 392 -18.06 -3.89 -29.25
N GLY A 393 -17.56 -2.98 -28.43
CA GLY A 393 -16.45 -3.25 -27.53
C GLY A 393 -15.90 -1.99 -26.89
N TYR A 394 -15.29 -2.16 -25.73
CA TYR A 394 -14.79 -1.07 -24.91
C TYR A 394 -13.28 -1.16 -24.74
N VAL A 395 -12.61 -0.01 -24.63
CA VAL A 395 -11.14 0.05 -24.51
C VAL A 395 -10.67 1.16 -23.58
N GLY A 396 -9.64 0.87 -22.80
CA GLY A 396 -8.83 1.86 -22.11
C GLY A 396 -9.36 2.27 -20.75
N LEU A 397 -8.83 3.38 -20.24
CA LEU A 397 -8.95 3.83 -18.85
C LEU A 397 -10.39 4.08 -18.39
N ILE A 398 -11.29 4.47 -19.29
CA ILE A 398 -12.70 4.72 -19.02
C ILE A 398 -13.62 3.88 -19.93
N GLN A 399 -13.10 2.77 -20.47
CA GLN A 399 -13.88 1.86 -21.34
C GLN A 399 -14.56 2.60 -22.51
N ILE A 400 -13.80 3.31 -23.35
CA ILE A 400 -14.35 4.05 -24.52
C ILE A 400 -14.98 3.07 -25.51
N GLY A 401 -16.30 3.18 -25.69
CA GLY A 401 -17.09 2.38 -26.62
C GLY A 401 -17.09 2.91 -28.06
N LYS A 402 -17.76 2.20 -28.98
CA LYS A 402 -17.82 2.54 -30.41
C LYS A 402 -18.31 3.96 -30.67
N VAL A 403 -19.44 4.34 -30.09
CA VAL A 403 -20.05 5.67 -30.29
C VAL A 403 -19.15 6.77 -29.72
N ALA A 404 -18.66 6.58 -28.49
CA ALA A 404 -17.75 7.54 -27.85
C ALA A 404 -16.46 7.74 -28.65
N ALA A 405 -15.89 6.68 -29.24
CA ALA A 405 -14.70 6.78 -30.09
C ALA A 405 -14.97 7.61 -31.36
N ILE A 406 -16.14 7.47 -31.98
CA ILE A 406 -16.58 8.30 -33.12
C ILE A 406 -16.71 9.76 -32.70
N ASP A 407 -17.40 10.04 -31.59
CA ASP A 407 -17.56 11.41 -31.05
C ASP A 407 -16.20 12.07 -30.75
N LEU A 408 -15.20 11.28 -30.39
CA LEU A 408 -13.83 11.71 -30.09
C LEU A 408 -12.93 11.82 -31.33
N GLY A 409 -13.40 11.37 -32.49
CA GLY A 409 -12.64 11.37 -33.74
C GLY A 409 -11.44 10.43 -33.72
N VAL A 410 -11.54 9.27 -33.05
CA VAL A 410 -10.43 8.31 -32.91
C VAL A 410 -10.91 6.87 -33.10
N LYS A 411 -10.07 5.99 -33.66
CA LYS A 411 -10.38 4.56 -33.71
C LYS A 411 -9.99 3.86 -32.41
N ARG A 412 -10.76 2.86 -31.99
CA ARG A 412 -10.42 2.03 -30.82
C ARG A 412 -9.16 1.20 -31.08
N SER A 413 -8.91 0.80 -32.34
CA SER A 413 -7.66 0.15 -32.76
C SER A 413 -6.42 1.05 -32.65
N GLU A 414 -6.60 2.38 -32.61
CA GLU A 414 -5.54 3.35 -32.34
C GLU A 414 -5.43 3.61 -30.83
N LEU A 415 -6.56 3.84 -30.16
CA LEU A 415 -6.61 4.04 -28.69
C LEU A 415 -5.92 2.91 -27.94
N ILE A 416 -6.13 1.64 -28.32
CA ILE A 416 -5.55 0.48 -27.62
C ILE A 416 -4.01 0.43 -27.68
N LYS A 417 -3.40 1.13 -28.66
CA LYS A 417 -1.94 1.19 -28.84
C LYS A 417 -1.30 2.30 -28.00
N LEU A 418 -2.09 3.21 -27.45
CA LEU A 418 -1.61 4.33 -26.66
C LEU A 418 -1.20 3.88 -25.26
N SER A 419 -0.27 4.63 -24.67
CA SER A 419 0.04 4.50 -23.25
C SER A 419 -1.14 5.02 -22.40
N ALA A 420 -1.20 4.60 -21.13
CA ALA A 420 -2.20 5.11 -20.19
C ALA A 420 -2.18 6.65 -20.12
N THR A 421 -0.99 7.27 -20.03
CA THR A 421 -0.85 8.73 -20.00
C THR A 421 -1.30 9.42 -21.29
N ALA A 422 -1.12 8.79 -22.45
CA ALA A 422 -1.62 9.32 -23.72
C ALA A 422 -3.15 9.18 -23.85
N GLN A 423 -3.74 8.09 -23.32
CA GLN A 423 -5.20 7.95 -23.28
C GLN A 423 -5.89 9.03 -22.44
N LEU A 424 -5.20 9.62 -21.45
CA LEU A 424 -5.75 10.71 -20.65
C LEU A 424 -6.18 11.94 -21.47
N ASP A 425 -5.56 12.21 -22.63
CA ASP A 425 -6.02 13.28 -23.53
C ASP A 425 -7.44 13.00 -24.06
N TYR A 426 -7.73 11.73 -24.32
CA TYR A 426 -9.06 11.30 -24.77
C TYR A 426 -10.05 11.21 -23.62
N VAL A 427 -9.59 10.90 -22.40
CA VAL A 427 -10.40 10.99 -21.17
C VAL A 427 -10.87 12.44 -20.96
N GLU A 428 -9.97 13.41 -21.08
CA GLU A 428 -10.33 14.83 -20.96
C GLU A 428 -11.30 15.26 -22.07
N LYS A 429 -11.00 14.92 -23.33
CA LYS A 429 -11.88 15.22 -24.47
C LYS A 429 -13.27 14.61 -24.28
N PHE A 430 -13.37 13.41 -23.71
CA PHE A 430 -14.64 12.74 -23.44
C PHE A 430 -15.49 13.56 -22.46
N PHE A 431 -14.92 13.95 -21.32
CA PHE A 431 -15.66 14.72 -20.32
C PHE A 431 -15.94 16.17 -20.74
N LYS A 432 -15.21 16.73 -21.72
CA LYS A 432 -15.48 18.05 -22.32
C LYS A 432 -16.54 18.04 -23.43
N GLN A 433 -17.15 16.89 -23.73
CA GLN A 433 -18.24 16.85 -24.71
C GLN A 433 -19.44 17.65 -24.19
N LYS A 434 -20.05 18.46 -25.07
CA LYS A 434 -21.18 19.36 -24.74
C LYS A 434 -22.31 18.71 -23.94
N LYS A 435 -22.56 17.41 -24.13
CA LYS A 435 -23.60 16.66 -23.42
C LYS A 435 -23.38 16.58 -21.90
N PHE A 436 -22.17 16.87 -21.41
CA PHE A 436 -21.77 16.87 -20.00
C PHE A 436 -21.61 18.27 -19.40
N ASP A 437 -21.76 19.34 -20.20
CA ASP A 437 -21.57 20.72 -19.74
C ASP A 437 -22.49 21.04 -18.56
N GLY A 438 -21.89 21.45 -17.44
CA GLY A 438 -22.62 21.78 -16.20
C GLY A 438 -23.20 20.59 -15.43
N LYS A 439 -22.96 19.34 -15.85
CA LYS A 439 -23.54 18.13 -15.22
C LYS A 439 -22.59 17.39 -14.27
N LEU A 440 -21.28 17.57 -14.42
CA LEU A 440 -20.25 16.86 -13.63
C LEU A 440 -20.10 17.42 -12.20
N LYS A 441 -21.19 17.46 -11.42
CA LYS A 441 -21.24 18.11 -10.10
C LYS A 441 -20.77 17.21 -8.96
N THR A 442 -20.97 15.90 -9.10
CA THR A 442 -20.60 14.90 -8.10
C THR A 442 -19.72 13.81 -8.70
N LYS A 443 -19.02 13.05 -7.86
CA LYS A 443 -18.31 11.83 -8.29
C LYS A 443 -19.26 10.82 -8.98
N THR A 444 -20.52 10.80 -8.54
CA THR A 444 -21.57 9.95 -9.13
C THR A 444 -21.89 10.44 -10.55
N ASP A 445 -22.05 11.74 -10.77
CA ASP A 445 -22.27 12.29 -12.12
C ASP A 445 -21.10 12.01 -13.06
N LEU A 446 -19.87 12.10 -12.55
CA LEU A 446 -18.66 11.78 -13.29
C LEU A 446 -18.65 10.31 -13.73
N TYR A 447 -19.13 9.41 -12.86
CA TYR A 447 -19.21 7.99 -13.19
C TYR A 447 -20.39 7.67 -14.11
N LEU A 448 -21.56 8.27 -13.88
CA LEU A 448 -22.73 8.14 -14.75
C LEU A 448 -22.43 8.65 -16.16
N ALA A 449 -21.61 9.68 -16.32
CA ALA A 449 -21.13 10.12 -17.64
C ALA A 449 -20.40 9.01 -18.42
N VAL A 450 -19.73 8.08 -17.74
CA VAL A 450 -19.02 6.95 -18.35
C VAL A 450 -19.94 5.75 -18.56
N ASN A 451 -20.66 5.33 -17.51
CA ASN A 451 -21.45 4.11 -17.53
C ASN A 451 -22.80 4.28 -18.25
N TYR A 452 -23.52 5.36 -17.95
CA TYR A 452 -24.86 5.61 -18.49
C TYR A 452 -25.10 7.11 -18.73
N PRO A 453 -24.55 7.70 -19.82
CA PRO A 453 -24.46 9.15 -20.02
C PRO A 453 -25.77 9.93 -19.87
N ASN A 454 -26.91 9.30 -20.16
CA ASN A 454 -28.23 9.91 -20.04
C ASN A 454 -28.63 10.22 -18.59
N ALA A 455 -28.07 9.50 -17.61
CA ALA A 455 -28.30 9.72 -16.19
C ALA A 455 -27.33 10.74 -15.57
N CYS A 456 -26.31 11.20 -16.31
CA CYS A 456 -25.40 12.24 -15.84
C CYS A 456 -26.16 13.54 -15.53
N GLY A 457 -25.95 14.11 -14.35
CA GLY A 457 -26.67 15.27 -13.81
C GLY A 457 -27.63 14.91 -12.67
N HIS A 458 -27.95 13.62 -12.49
CA HIS A 458 -28.83 13.11 -11.42
C HIS A 458 -28.06 12.51 -10.24
N GLY A 459 -26.75 12.72 -10.12
CA GLY A 459 -25.90 12.10 -9.10
C GLY A 459 -26.27 12.47 -7.65
N THR A 460 -27.01 13.55 -7.43
CA THR A 460 -27.56 13.92 -6.11
C THR A 460 -28.93 13.32 -5.80
N GLU A 461 -29.62 12.80 -6.82
CA GLU A 461 -30.96 12.21 -6.70
C GLU A 461 -30.84 10.73 -6.40
N LYS A 462 -30.66 10.38 -5.12
CA LYS A 462 -30.38 9.00 -4.69
C LYS A 462 -31.29 7.94 -5.31
N ASN A 463 -32.59 8.22 -5.39
CA ASN A 463 -33.60 7.28 -5.90
C ASN A 463 -33.88 7.43 -7.40
N TYR A 464 -33.05 8.18 -8.13
CA TYR A 464 -33.14 8.22 -9.58
C TYR A 464 -32.80 6.83 -10.15
N VAL A 465 -33.70 6.28 -10.96
CA VAL A 465 -33.52 5.00 -11.64
C VAL A 465 -32.58 5.22 -12.81
N VAL A 466 -31.36 4.68 -12.74
CA VAL A 466 -30.37 4.76 -13.82
C VAL A 466 -30.75 3.82 -14.96
N TYR A 467 -31.07 2.57 -14.62
CA TYR A 467 -31.73 1.62 -15.51
C TYR A 467 -32.44 0.53 -14.69
N ASP A 468 -33.51 -0.01 -15.26
CA ASP A 468 -34.29 -1.11 -14.68
C ASP A 468 -34.03 -2.44 -15.39
N SER A 469 -34.64 -3.51 -14.88
CA SER A 469 -34.55 -4.86 -15.45
C SER A 469 -35.11 -5.01 -16.87
N THR A 470 -35.65 -3.96 -17.49
CA THR A 470 -36.02 -3.96 -18.92
C THR A 470 -34.82 -3.65 -19.83
N LYS A 471 -33.67 -3.27 -19.27
CA LYS A 471 -32.43 -2.99 -20.00
C LYS A 471 -31.38 -4.05 -19.70
N ASP A 472 -30.69 -4.53 -20.73
CA ASP A 472 -29.54 -5.45 -20.60
C ASP A 472 -28.49 -4.93 -19.61
N ALA A 473 -28.33 -3.60 -19.53
CA ALA A 473 -27.42 -2.93 -18.60
C ALA A 473 -27.62 -3.32 -17.12
N TYR A 474 -28.84 -3.67 -16.72
CA TYR A 474 -29.15 -4.11 -15.35
C TYR A 474 -28.49 -5.45 -15.01
N ASP A 475 -28.53 -6.42 -15.94
CA ASP A 475 -27.91 -7.73 -15.75
C ASP A 475 -26.41 -7.75 -16.10
N ASP A 476 -25.97 -6.92 -17.05
CA ASP A 476 -24.56 -6.79 -17.45
C ASP A 476 -23.67 -6.13 -16.39
N ASN A 477 -24.27 -5.34 -15.49
CA ASN A 477 -23.54 -4.62 -14.44
C ASN A 477 -24.01 -5.01 -13.03
N PRO A 478 -23.83 -6.28 -12.62
CA PRO A 478 -24.37 -6.79 -11.38
C PRO A 478 -23.77 -6.12 -10.12
N ILE A 479 -22.65 -5.39 -10.24
CA ILE A 479 -22.05 -4.63 -9.14
C ILE A 479 -22.97 -3.52 -8.58
N PHE A 480 -23.95 -3.07 -9.36
CA PHE A 480 -24.96 -2.09 -8.96
C PHE A 480 -26.28 -2.72 -8.50
N LYS A 481 -26.28 -4.03 -8.19
CA LYS A 481 -27.38 -4.73 -7.53
C LYS A 481 -27.09 -4.85 -6.04
N ARG A 482 -27.47 -3.84 -5.27
CA ARG A 482 -27.13 -3.71 -3.84
C ARG A 482 -28.34 -3.93 -2.94
N GLU A 483 -29.54 -4.06 -3.50
CA GLU A 483 -30.72 -4.42 -2.72
C GLU A 483 -30.65 -5.90 -2.30
N LYS A 484 -31.08 -6.19 -1.06
CA LYS A 484 -30.87 -7.51 -0.43
C LYS A 484 -31.50 -8.66 -1.18
N ASP A 485 -32.55 -8.39 -1.96
CA ASP A 485 -33.29 -9.39 -2.68
C ASP A 485 -32.75 -9.60 -4.11
N GLU A 486 -31.75 -8.83 -4.54
CA GLU A 486 -31.12 -8.97 -5.86
C GLU A 486 -29.91 -9.91 -5.87
N TYR A 487 -29.43 -10.30 -4.68
CA TYR A 487 -28.26 -11.16 -4.53
C TYR A 487 -28.42 -12.14 -3.37
N TRP A 488 -27.58 -13.17 -3.38
CA TRP A 488 -27.36 -14.07 -2.25
C TRP A 488 -25.87 -14.28 -2.03
N ILE A 489 -25.50 -14.70 -0.83
CA ILE A 489 -24.11 -14.97 -0.47
C ILE A 489 -23.97 -16.48 -0.27
N ASP A 490 -23.01 -17.08 -0.97
CA ASP A 490 -22.75 -18.51 -0.80
C ASP A 490 -22.04 -18.83 0.52
N LYS A 491 -21.91 -20.12 0.82
CA LYS A 491 -21.25 -20.62 2.03
C LYS A 491 -19.78 -20.19 2.15
N LYS A 492 -19.14 -19.71 1.08
CA LYS A 492 -17.76 -19.22 1.04
C LYS A 492 -17.69 -17.69 1.13
N GLY A 493 -18.82 -17.00 1.29
CA GLY A 493 -18.88 -15.55 1.35
C GLY A 493 -18.86 -14.85 -0.01
N LYS A 494 -18.98 -15.60 -1.13
CA LYS A 494 -19.05 -14.99 -2.46
C LYS A 494 -20.46 -14.52 -2.77
N LYS A 495 -20.60 -13.27 -3.22
CA LYS A 495 -21.86 -12.67 -3.65
C LYS A 495 -22.23 -13.19 -5.06
N HIS A 496 -23.45 -13.68 -5.20
CA HIS A 496 -24.07 -14.14 -6.45
C HIS A 496 -25.34 -13.34 -6.70
N TYR A 497 -25.63 -13.05 -7.96
CA TYR A 497 -26.75 -12.18 -8.33
C TYR A 497 -27.84 -12.98 -9.03
N TYR A 498 -29.10 -12.63 -8.76
CA TYR A 498 -30.23 -13.23 -9.48
C TYR A 498 -30.31 -12.63 -10.88
N ALA A 499 -30.32 -13.50 -11.90
CA ALA A 499 -30.53 -13.11 -13.30
C ALA A 499 -32.04 -13.04 -13.61
N GLY A 500 -32.46 -12.05 -14.41
CA GLY A 500 -33.85 -11.92 -14.87
C GLY A 500 -34.88 -11.57 -13.79
N LYS A 501 -34.44 -11.23 -12.57
CA LYS A 501 -35.32 -10.73 -11.51
C LYS A 501 -35.69 -9.27 -11.80
N LYS A 502 -36.96 -8.90 -11.59
CA LYS A 502 -37.39 -7.50 -11.67
C LYS A 502 -36.67 -6.67 -10.61
N GLY A 503 -36.13 -5.53 -11.01
CA GLY A 503 -35.39 -4.63 -10.13
C GLY A 503 -34.94 -3.37 -10.87
N SER A 504 -34.25 -2.48 -10.16
CA SER A 504 -33.75 -1.23 -10.70
C SER A 504 -32.44 -0.85 -10.05
N SER A 505 -31.49 -0.38 -10.84
CA SER A 505 -30.28 0.21 -10.32
C SER A 505 -30.47 1.72 -10.12
N TYR A 506 -30.28 2.18 -8.89
CA TYR A 506 -30.49 3.57 -8.48
C TYR A 506 -29.17 4.33 -8.36
N ALA A 507 -29.21 5.65 -8.50
CA ALA A 507 -28.01 6.50 -8.41
C ALA A 507 -27.23 6.32 -7.09
N TRP A 508 -27.89 5.99 -5.97
CA TRP A 508 -27.21 5.69 -4.71
C TRP A 508 -26.30 4.44 -4.80
N GLU A 509 -26.63 3.45 -5.62
CA GLU A 509 -25.83 2.23 -5.76
C GLU A 509 -24.53 2.48 -6.54
N PHE A 510 -24.61 3.39 -7.52
CA PHE A 510 -23.44 3.91 -8.22
C PHE A 510 -22.56 4.76 -7.31
N GLU A 511 -23.18 5.59 -6.47
CA GLU A 511 -22.47 6.37 -5.45
C GLU A 511 -21.71 5.45 -4.49
N GLU A 512 -22.34 4.38 -4.01
CA GLU A 512 -21.66 3.44 -3.13
C GLU A 512 -20.55 2.67 -3.85
N ALA A 513 -20.76 2.23 -5.09
CA ALA A 513 -19.71 1.56 -5.88
C ALA A 513 -18.49 2.44 -6.08
N ILE A 514 -18.68 3.69 -6.47
CA ILE A 514 -17.55 4.60 -6.64
C ILE A 514 -16.90 4.97 -5.29
N ASN A 515 -17.67 4.98 -4.20
CA ASN A 515 -17.13 5.12 -2.84
C ASN A 515 -16.26 3.94 -2.41
N ASP A 516 -16.66 2.72 -2.73
CA ASP A 516 -15.86 1.52 -2.45
C ASP A 516 -14.49 1.65 -3.13
N LEU A 517 -14.48 2.00 -4.43
CA LEU A 517 -13.23 2.20 -5.17
C LEU A 517 -12.43 3.41 -4.68
N HIS A 518 -13.10 4.47 -4.26
CA HIS A 518 -12.42 5.61 -3.65
C HIS A 518 -11.71 5.20 -2.35
N ASN A 519 -12.41 4.48 -1.48
CA ASN A 519 -11.90 4.05 -0.16
C ASN A 519 -10.82 2.97 -0.28
N GLU A 520 -10.98 2.01 -1.18
CA GLU A 520 -9.94 1.03 -1.53
C GLU A 520 -8.67 1.71 -2.08
N GLY A 521 -8.81 2.85 -2.76
CA GLY A 521 -7.69 3.60 -3.31
C GLY A 521 -6.89 4.41 -2.29
N ILE A 522 -7.45 4.72 -1.12
CA ILE A 522 -6.78 5.48 -0.04
C ILE A 522 -5.48 4.80 0.42
N PRO A 523 -5.45 3.51 0.77
CA PRO A 523 -4.21 2.82 1.13
C PRO A 523 -3.26 2.63 -0.07
N GLU A 524 -3.78 2.74 -1.29
CA GLU A 524 -3.01 2.64 -2.54
C GLU A 524 -2.45 4.00 -2.99
N LYS A 525 -2.52 5.03 -2.13
CA LYS A 525 -1.73 6.25 -2.27
C LYS A 525 -0.24 5.94 -2.26
N ILE A 526 0.57 6.90 -2.69
CA ILE A 526 2.01 6.72 -2.68
C ILE A 526 2.50 6.66 -1.24
N ILE A 527 2.97 5.49 -0.84
CA ILE A 527 3.50 5.22 0.50
C ILE A 527 4.90 5.86 0.66
N PHE A 528 5.61 6.05 -0.44
CA PHE A 528 6.93 6.66 -0.48
C PHE A 528 7.05 7.46 -1.77
N PHE A 529 7.08 8.79 -1.68
CA PHE A 529 7.55 9.58 -2.81
C PHE A 529 9.03 9.24 -2.96
N GLY A 530 9.33 8.24 -3.79
CA GLY A 530 10.69 7.94 -4.21
C GLY A 530 11.36 9.27 -4.54
N THR A 531 12.63 9.41 -4.16
CA THR A 531 13.44 10.52 -4.61
C THR A 531 13.27 10.61 -6.11
N CYS A 532 12.49 11.60 -6.49
CA CYS A 532 12.27 11.97 -7.86
C CYS A 532 13.67 12.19 -8.44
N PRO A 533 14.01 11.68 -9.64
CA PRO A 533 15.20 12.12 -10.31
C PRO A 533 15.16 13.65 -10.29
N ILE A 534 16.09 14.26 -9.55
CA ILE A 534 16.23 15.71 -9.55
C ILE A 534 16.39 16.08 -11.01
N VAL A 535 15.45 16.86 -11.56
CA VAL A 535 15.66 17.50 -12.85
C VAL A 535 16.90 18.36 -12.66
N LEU A 536 17.99 17.91 -13.27
CA LEU A 536 19.33 18.46 -13.13
C LEU A 536 19.39 19.80 -13.86
N ASN A 537 18.89 20.83 -13.19
CA ASN A 537 19.22 22.20 -13.52
C ASN A 537 20.22 22.69 -12.45
N ASN A 538 21.49 22.68 -12.83
CA ASN A 538 22.61 23.40 -12.20
C ASN A 538 23.26 22.81 -10.92
N THR A 539 23.42 21.48 -10.78
CA THR A 539 24.53 20.97 -9.95
C THR A 539 25.74 20.74 -10.83
N THR A 540 26.71 21.65 -10.71
CA THR A 540 28.06 21.43 -11.23
C THR A 540 28.65 20.17 -10.57
N ASP A 541 29.40 19.36 -11.33
CA ASP A 541 30.00 18.08 -10.87
C ASP A 541 30.96 18.18 -9.67
N LYS A 542 31.13 19.37 -9.11
CA LYS A 542 31.99 19.66 -7.97
C LYS A 542 31.32 19.41 -6.61
N ASP A 543 30.01 19.12 -6.56
CA ASP A 543 29.24 19.15 -5.31
C ASP A 543 28.74 17.77 -4.84
N ILE A 544 28.79 16.74 -5.69
CA ILE A 544 28.24 15.39 -5.42
C ILE A 544 29.09 14.30 -6.08
N VAL A 545 29.19 13.14 -5.43
CA VAL A 545 29.81 11.96 -6.03
C VAL A 545 29.01 11.52 -7.26
N THR A 546 29.68 11.46 -8.40
CA THR A 546 29.03 11.28 -9.72
C THR A 546 29.59 10.07 -10.44
N TYR A 547 28.69 9.19 -10.88
CA TYR A 547 28.96 8.10 -11.83
C TYR A 547 28.75 8.61 -13.26
N ASN A 548 29.84 8.74 -14.00
CA ASN A 548 29.85 9.05 -15.42
C ASN A 548 29.95 7.74 -16.21
N ILE A 549 28.95 7.49 -17.04
CA ILE A 549 28.79 6.26 -17.81
C ILE A 549 28.93 6.64 -19.28
N TYR A 550 29.99 6.19 -19.93
CA TYR A 550 30.31 6.59 -21.30
C TYR A 550 29.80 5.55 -22.30
N SER A 551 29.37 6.02 -23.47
CA SER A 551 28.84 5.17 -24.54
C SER A 551 29.84 4.15 -25.09
N ASP A 552 31.13 4.25 -24.78
CA ASP A 552 32.16 3.25 -25.11
C ASP A 552 32.25 2.11 -24.08
N GLY A 553 31.47 2.16 -22.99
CA GLY A 553 31.48 1.17 -21.91
C GLY A 553 32.37 1.54 -20.73
N LYS A 554 33.06 2.70 -20.75
CA LYS A 554 33.81 3.21 -19.59
C LYS A 554 32.84 3.70 -18.50
N ILE A 555 33.17 3.46 -17.24
CA ILE A 555 32.46 4.02 -16.09
C ILE A 555 33.48 4.68 -15.16
N GLU A 556 33.24 5.94 -14.82
CA GLU A 556 34.10 6.74 -13.95
C GLU A 556 33.30 7.27 -12.75
N LYS A 557 33.78 6.98 -11.54
CA LYS A 557 33.25 7.54 -10.29
C LYS A 557 34.10 8.75 -9.89
N ILE A 558 33.53 9.94 -10.02
CA ILE A 558 34.15 11.20 -9.59
C ILE A 558 33.74 11.50 -8.15
N ILE A 559 34.72 11.64 -7.27
CA ILE A 559 34.54 12.04 -5.87
C ILE A 559 35.06 13.47 -5.72
N PRO A 560 34.19 14.45 -5.41
CA PRO A 560 34.63 15.83 -5.21
C PRO A 560 35.41 15.98 -3.89
N LYS A 561 36.35 16.92 -3.83
CA LYS A 561 37.07 17.33 -2.62
C LYS A 561 36.15 17.72 -1.46
N THR A 562 35.02 18.34 -1.77
CA THR A 562 34.02 18.74 -0.78
C THR A 562 32.64 18.38 -1.31
N ILE A 563 31.91 17.56 -0.56
CA ILE A 563 30.51 17.25 -0.86
C ILE A 563 29.66 18.35 -0.25
N LYS A 564 28.74 18.91 -1.04
CA LYS A 564 27.84 19.96 -0.57
C LYS A 564 26.83 19.39 0.43
N GLU A 565 26.48 20.22 1.42
CA GLU A 565 25.49 19.86 2.44
C GLU A 565 24.17 19.39 1.80
N GLY A 566 23.70 18.20 2.20
CA GLY A 566 22.51 17.55 1.66
C GLY A 566 22.75 16.56 0.50
N TYR A 567 24.02 16.31 0.13
CA TYR A 567 24.42 15.32 -0.88
C TYR A 567 25.36 14.22 -0.35
N GLU A 568 25.65 14.19 0.95
CA GLU A 568 26.59 13.28 1.59
C GLU A 568 26.25 11.81 1.34
N ASN A 569 24.94 11.50 1.33
CA ASN A 569 24.44 10.15 1.13
C ASN A 569 23.80 9.94 -0.25
N ARG A 570 24.28 10.66 -1.28
CA ARG A 570 23.69 10.62 -2.63
C ARG A 570 24.70 10.39 -3.74
N TYR A 571 24.27 9.64 -4.75
CA TYR A 571 24.99 9.44 -6.00
C TYR A 571 24.24 10.04 -7.18
N LYS A 572 24.95 10.80 -8.02
CA LYS A 572 24.48 11.27 -9.32
C LYS A 572 24.90 10.29 -10.41
N TYR A 573 24.01 9.99 -11.35
CA TYR A 573 24.30 9.16 -12.51
C TYR A 573 24.12 9.98 -13.79
N VAL A 574 25.17 10.03 -14.62
CA VAL A 574 25.19 10.77 -15.89
C VAL A 574 25.66 9.83 -16.99
N TYR A 575 24.91 9.77 -18.08
CA TYR A 575 25.31 9.04 -19.28
C TYR A 575 25.91 10.02 -20.31
N HIS A 576 27.01 9.64 -20.96
CA HIS A 576 27.68 10.41 -22.00
C HIS A 576 27.51 9.69 -23.33
N ASP A 577 26.81 10.32 -24.28
CA ASP A 577 26.52 9.71 -25.58
C ASP A 577 27.76 9.60 -26.49
N LYS A 578 27.60 9.11 -27.72
CA LYS A 578 28.72 8.95 -28.68
C LYS A 578 29.35 10.28 -29.12
N LYS A 579 28.67 11.40 -28.89
CA LYS A 579 29.15 12.76 -29.14
C LYS A 579 29.67 13.41 -27.84
N ASN A 580 29.81 12.62 -26.77
CA ASN A 580 30.17 13.06 -25.43
C ASN A 580 29.20 14.11 -24.86
N LYS A 581 27.94 14.08 -25.29
CA LYS A 581 26.87 14.91 -24.73
C LYS A 581 26.42 14.30 -23.42
N GLU A 582 26.26 15.14 -22.40
CA GLU A 582 25.80 14.72 -21.08
C GLU A 582 24.28 14.52 -21.03
N HIS A 583 23.89 13.38 -20.48
CA HIS A 583 22.53 12.97 -20.19
C HIS A 583 22.43 12.72 -18.69
N PRO A 584 22.00 13.73 -17.90
CA PRO A 584 21.83 13.56 -16.47
C PRO A 584 20.62 12.66 -16.20
N ILE A 585 20.84 11.48 -15.60
CA ILE A 585 19.82 10.41 -15.52
C ILE A 585 19.04 10.48 -14.22
N CYS A 586 19.73 10.42 -13.07
CA CYS A 586 19.10 10.48 -11.76
C CYS A 586 20.09 10.82 -10.64
N ILE A 587 19.54 11.16 -9.46
CA ILE A 587 20.27 11.24 -8.20
C ILE A 587 19.56 10.32 -7.21
N LEU A 588 20.30 9.42 -6.57
CA LEU A 588 19.76 8.41 -5.67
C LEU A 588 20.41 8.48 -4.30
N ASP A 589 19.61 8.24 -3.26
CA ASP A 589 20.13 8.05 -1.91
C ASP A 589 20.79 6.66 -1.85
N TRP A 590 21.98 6.60 -1.28
CA TRP A 590 22.62 5.35 -0.86
C TRP A 590 22.51 5.19 0.65
N TYR A 591 22.54 3.95 1.11
CA TYR A 591 22.62 3.65 2.54
C TYR A 591 23.49 2.41 2.74
N ASN A 592 23.98 2.28 3.97
CA ASN A 592 24.92 1.24 4.35
C ASN A 592 24.18 0.05 4.99
N THR A 593 24.65 -1.16 4.72
CA THR A 593 24.24 -2.39 5.41
C THR A 593 25.45 -3.31 5.54
N LYS A 594 25.37 -4.30 6.44
CA LYS A 594 26.36 -5.36 6.47
C LYS A 594 26.23 -6.26 5.25
N GLY A 595 27.34 -6.54 4.59
CA GLY A 595 27.42 -7.52 3.52
C GLY A 595 26.98 -8.91 3.97
N LYS A 596 26.57 -9.71 3.01
CA LYS A 596 26.02 -11.05 3.22
C LYS A 596 26.75 -12.08 2.38
N GLU A 597 27.09 -13.21 2.98
CA GLU A 597 27.53 -14.40 2.27
C GLU A 597 26.38 -14.98 1.43
N VAL A 598 26.71 -15.83 0.46
CA VAL A 598 25.71 -16.52 -0.37
C VAL A 598 24.79 -17.36 0.53
N GLY A 599 23.48 -17.18 0.37
CA GLY A 599 22.51 -17.72 1.31
C GLY A 599 22.38 -19.24 1.26
N ILE A 600 22.45 -19.91 2.42
CA ILE A 600 22.37 -21.36 2.58
C ILE A 600 20.95 -21.78 2.95
N ILE A 601 20.46 -22.88 2.38
CA ILE A 601 19.09 -23.38 2.62
C ILE A 601 19.03 -24.18 3.93
N HIS A 602 17.97 -23.96 4.71
CA HIS A 602 17.63 -24.71 5.91
C HIS A 602 16.18 -25.19 5.86
N ASN A 603 15.93 -26.36 6.48
CA ASN A 603 14.59 -26.96 6.57
C ASN A 603 13.77 -26.39 7.74
N SER A 604 14.43 -25.76 8.71
CA SER A 604 13.82 -25.13 9.88
C SER A 604 14.37 -23.72 10.08
N LYS A 605 13.68 -22.92 10.89
CA LYS A 605 14.12 -21.56 11.23
C LYS A 605 15.51 -21.64 11.89
N PRO A 606 16.53 -20.92 11.38
CA PRO A 606 17.84 -20.92 12.00
C PRO A 606 17.80 -20.35 13.44
N THR A 607 18.52 -21.01 14.36
CA THR A 607 18.59 -20.63 15.79
C THR A 607 20.03 -20.41 16.24
N HIS A 608 20.94 -20.11 15.30
CA HIS A 608 22.38 -20.00 15.53
C HIS A 608 22.81 -18.69 16.20
N ALA A 609 21.93 -17.70 16.27
CA ALA A 609 22.18 -16.40 16.88
C ALA A 609 20.92 -15.83 17.55
N GLU A 610 21.10 -14.84 18.41
CA GLU A 610 19.99 -14.13 19.05
C GLU A 610 19.18 -13.34 18.01
N VAL A 611 17.86 -13.48 18.04
CA VAL A 611 16.95 -12.81 17.11
C VAL A 611 16.76 -11.35 17.54
N LEU A 612 17.03 -10.42 16.62
CA LEU A 612 16.73 -9.00 16.78
C LEU A 612 15.27 -8.72 16.39
N THR A 613 14.84 -9.19 15.22
CA THR A 613 13.45 -9.06 14.74
C THR A 613 13.02 -10.32 14.00
N ASP A 614 11.73 -10.64 14.07
CA ASP A 614 11.13 -11.76 13.38
C ASP A 614 9.76 -11.36 12.85
N GLU A 615 9.73 -11.03 11.56
CA GLU A 615 8.62 -10.32 10.95
C GLU A 615 7.97 -11.17 9.87
N LYS A 616 6.63 -11.22 9.88
CA LYS A 616 5.88 -11.68 8.71
C LYS A 616 5.92 -10.57 7.66
N VAL A 617 6.36 -10.90 6.45
CA VAL A 617 6.49 -9.96 5.33
C VAL A 617 5.66 -10.45 4.13
N SER A 618 5.37 -9.54 3.19
CA SER A 618 4.68 -9.88 1.94
C SER A 618 5.52 -9.36 0.76
N ASP A 619 6.69 -9.99 0.58
CA ASP A 619 7.76 -9.53 -0.31
C ASP A 619 7.94 -10.52 -1.48
N GLY A 620 6.88 -10.75 -2.24
CA GLY A 620 6.86 -11.74 -3.33
C GLY A 620 6.82 -13.16 -2.77
N SER A 621 7.82 -13.98 -3.07
CA SER A 621 7.89 -15.36 -2.55
C SER A 621 8.28 -15.44 -1.08
N THR A 622 8.78 -14.35 -0.48
CA THR A 622 9.15 -14.26 0.94
C THR A 622 7.93 -13.93 1.78
N SER A 623 7.67 -14.77 2.79
CA SER A 623 6.56 -14.60 3.74
C SER A 623 7.01 -14.26 5.17
N ARG A 624 8.30 -14.41 5.49
CA ARG A 624 8.86 -14.08 6.80
C ARG A 624 10.35 -13.76 6.71
N ARG A 625 10.81 -12.76 7.47
CA ARG A 625 12.20 -12.31 7.56
C ARG A 625 12.63 -12.24 9.01
N VAL A 626 13.78 -12.85 9.31
CA VAL A 626 14.39 -12.82 10.64
C VAL A 626 15.70 -12.07 10.53
N LYS A 627 15.89 -11.07 11.39
CA LYS A 627 17.16 -10.37 11.56
C LYS A 627 17.76 -10.81 12.87
N TYR A 628 19.05 -11.13 12.87
CA TYR A 628 19.77 -11.55 14.07
C TYR A 628 20.65 -10.41 14.58
N LYS A 629 21.00 -10.44 15.87
CA LYS A 629 21.88 -9.43 16.48
C LYS A 629 23.30 -9.43 15.91
N ASN A 630 23.74 -10.53 15.31
CA ASN A 630 25.02 -10.63 14.60
C ASN A 630 24.93 -10.19 13.12
N ASP A 631 23.89 -9.44 12.75
CA ASP A 631 23.59 -8.94 11.41
C ASP A 631 23.26 -10.01 10.35
N ASP A 632 23.10 -11.28 10.74
CA ASP A 632 22.61 -12.32 9.84
C ASP A 632 21.14 -12.07 9.47
N ILE A 633 20.74 -12.58 8.31
CA ILE A 633 19.38 -12.49 7.81
C ILE A 633 18.90 -13.88 7.41
N ALA A 634 17.74 -14.31 7.90
CA ALA A 634 17.06 -15.50 7.39
C ALA A 634 15.73 -15.13 6.72
N GLU A 635 15.58 -15.56 5.47
CA GLU A 635 14.37 -15.38 4.68
C GLU A 635 13.61 -16.70 4.61
N TYR A 636 12.29 -16.67 4.78
CA TYR A 636 11.42 -17.82 4.64
C TYR A 636 10.36 -17.57 3.58
N GLY A 637 10.11 -18.57 2.73
CA GLY A 637 9.18 -18.41 1.63
C GLY A 637 9.10 -19.60 0.69
N LYS A 638 8.38 -19.42 -0.42
CA LYS A 638 8.19 -20.44 -1.47
C LYS A 638 9.32 -20.38 -2.50
N HIS A 639 10.11 -21.44 -2.57
CA HIS A 639 11.09 -21.68 -3.63
C HIS A 639 10.43 -22.42 -4.81
N PRO A 640 10.71 -22.06 -6.08
CA PRO A 640 10.07 -22.67 -7.24
C PRO A 640 10.17 -24.20 -7.31
N THR A 641 11.32 -24.77 -6.95
CA THR A 641 11.59 -26.21 -7.05
C THR A 641 11.71 -26.94 -5.71
N LYS A 642 11.82 -26.21 -4.59
CA LYS A 642 12.13 -26.79 -3.27
C LYS A 642 10.99 -26.63 -2.26
N GLY A 643 9.85 -26.08 -2.67
CA GLY A 643 8.73 -25.83 -1.76
C GLY A 643 9.04 -24.71 -0.77
N LEU A 644 8.56 -24.84 0.47
CA LEU A 644 8.80 -23.85 1.52
C LEU A 644 10.17 -24.07 2.16
N ILE A 645 11.03 -23.05 2.13
CA ILE A 645 12.40 -23.16 2.67
C ILE A 645 12.74 -21.95 3.54
N TRP A 646 13.68 -22.15 4.45
CA TRP A 646 14.47 -21.08 5.05
C TRP A 646 15.75 -20.89 4.24
N ARG A 647 16.21 -19.65 4.09
CA ARG A 647 17.52 -19.33 3.54
C ARG A 647 18.23 -18.36 4.46
N LEU A 648 19.37 -18.78 5.01
CA LEU A 648 20.20 -18.01 5.93
C LEU A 648 21.35 -17.34 5.17
N TYR A 649 21.48 -16.04 5.34
CA TYR A 649 22.55 -15.20 4.83
C TYR A 649 23.39 -14.73 6.00
N LYS A 650 24.63 -15.23 6.10
CA LYS A 650 25.56 -14.83 7.15
C LYS A 650 26.16 -13.46 6.85
N SER A 651 26.34 -12.64 7.87
CA SER A 651 27.00 -11.35 7.77
C SER A 651 28.49 -11.53 7.49
N THR A 652 29.03 -10.77 6.54
CA THR A 652 30.47 -10.70 6.28
C THR A 652 31.19 -9.74 7.24
N GLY A 653 30.45 -9.02 8.10
CA GLY A 653 30.97 -7.95 8.98
C GLY A 653 31.34 -6.64 8.26
N ASN A 654 31.72 -6.73 6.98
CA ASN A 654 32.02 -5.59 6.12
C ASN A 654 30.78 -4.77 5.77
N ASP A 655 30.97 -3.45 5.70
CA ASP A 655 29.95 -2.51 5.23
C ASP A 655 29.89 -2.51 3.70
N ILE A 656 28.67 -2.47 3.17
CA ILE A 656 28.41 -2.34 1.74
C ILE A 656 27.40 -1.23 1.48
N GLU A 657 27.59 -0.52 0.37
CA GLU A 657 26.66 0.49 -0.09
C GLU A 657 25.61 -0.12 -1.01
N LEU A 658 24.34 0.18 -0.73
CA LEU A 658 23.23 -0.12 -1.62
C LEU A 658 22.49 1.16 -1.98
N ILE A 659 22.02 1.24 -3.22
CA ILE A 659 21.07 2.26 -3.66
C ILE A 659 19.68 1.65 -3.80
N LYS A 660 18.65 2.46 -3.55
CA LYS A 660 17.29 2.10 -3.95
C LYS A 660 17.09 2.51 -5.40
N MET A 661 16.87 1.55 -6.28
CA MET A 661 16.52 1.83 -7.67
C MET A 661 15.20 2.62 -7.72
N PRO A 662 15.06 3.62 -8.60
CA PRO A 662 13.76 4.24 -8.91
C PRO A 662 12.69 3.18 -9.20
N ASP A 663 11.46 3.38 -8.69
CA ASP A 663 10.34 2.45 -8.92
C ASP A 663 10.03 2.25 -10.41
N SER A 664 10.43 3.21 -11.24
CA SER A 664 10.60 3.11 -12.68
C SER A 664 11.58 4.20 -13.14
N LEU A 665 12.31 3.94 -14.22
CA LEU A 665 13.08 4.97 -14.92
C LEU A 665 12.50 5.12 -16.33
N ASN A 666 12.35 6.35 -16.81
CA ASN A 666 11.77 6.66 -18.12
C ASN A 666 12.44 7.90 -18.72
N TYR A 667 13.72 7.79 -19.02
CA TYR A 667 14.47 8.84 -19.69
C TYR A 667 14.37 8.65 -21.21
N SER A 668 14.00 9.71 -21.93
CA SER A 668 14.04 9.75 -23.39
C SER A 668 14.42 11.14 -23.86
N LYS A 669 15.62 11.29 -24.45
CA LYS A 669 16.10 12.56 -24.99
C LYS A 669 17.19 12.30 -26.04
N ASP A 670 17.20 13.08 -27.11
CA ASP A 670 18.21 13.02 -28.17
C ASP A 670 18.41 11.61 -28.77
N GLY A 671 17.34 10.81 -28.83
CA GLY A 671 17.39 9.43 -29.34
C GLY A 671 17.88 8.40 -28.34
N ILE A 672 18.35 8.81 -27.15
CA ILE A 672 18.71 7.90 -26.06
C ILE A 672 17.48 7.58 -25.23
N VAL A 673 17.24 6.29 -24.99
CA VAL A 673 16.16 5.80 -24.11
C VAL A 673 16.76 4.96 -22.98
N ILE A 674 16.53 5.37 -21.74
CA ILE A 674 16.91 4.59 -20.55
C ILE A 674 15.62 4.36 -19.76
N LYS A 675 15.05 3.17 -19.93
CA LYS A 675 13.72 2.86 -19.42
C LYS A 675 13.63 1.48 -18.81
N TYR A 676 13.10 1.39 -17.59
CA TYR A 676 12.75 0.13 -16.96
C TYR A 676 11.56 0.24 -15.99
N SER A 677 10.91 -0.89 -15.72
CA SER A 677 9.86 -1.02 -14.69
C SER A 677 9.95 -2.36 -13.94
N PHE A 678 9.47 -2.41 -12.69
CA PHE A 678 9.51 -3.62 -11.87
C PHE A 678 8.30 -4.55 -12.09
N SER A 679 8.54 -5.87 -12.09
CA SER A 679 7.50 -6.91 -12.08
C SER A 679 7.08 -7.32 -10.64
N GLN A 680 6.35 -6.45 -9.94
CA GLN A 680 5.80 -6.72 -8.59
C GLN A 680 6.81 -7.32 -7.59
N THR A 681 8.01 -6.72 -7.50
CA THR A 681 9.08 -7.17 -6.59
C THR A 681 9.36 -6.13 -5.51
N LYS A 682 9.86 -6.59 -4.36
CA LYS A 682 10.39 -5.74 -3.29
C LYS A 682 11.92 -5.72 -3.25
N ARG A 683 12.58 -6.51 -4.12
CA ARG A 683 14.04 -6.54 -4.31
C ARG A 683 14.52 -5.34 -5.13
N LYS A 684 14.28 -4.13 -4.62
CA LYS A 684 14.49 -2.86 -5.34
C LYS A 684 15.84 -2.20 -5.03
N TYR A 685 16.76 -2.93 -4.41
CA TYR A 685 18.06 -2.42 -4.02
C TYR A 685 19.15 -3.14 -4.79
N THR A 686 20.20 -2.42 -5.17
CA THR A 686 21.33 -2.95 -5.92
C THR A 686 22.60 -2.19 -5.57
N GLY A 687 23.77 -2.73 -5.92
CA GLY A 687 25.04 -2.04 -5.75
C GLY A 687 25.12 -0.79 -6.65
N PRO A 688 25.77 0.30 -6.20
CA PRO A 688 25.82 1.55 -6.95
C PRO A 688 26.57 1.40 -8.29
N ASN A 689 27.60 0.57 -8.34
CA ASN A 689 28.37 0.26 -9.56
C ASN A 689 27.55 -0.59 -10.55
N VAL A 690 26.85 -1.60 -10.02
CA VAL A 690 25.93 -2.47 -10.78
C VAL A 690 24.85 -1.62 -11.47
N PHE A 691 24.28 -0.66 -10.75
CA PHE A 691 23.29 0.25 -11.32
C PHE A 691 23.86 1.14 -12.43
N ALA A 692 25.11 1.60 -12.31
CA ALA A 692 25.77 2.36 -13.36
C ALA A 692 25.92 1.53 -14.65
N GLY A 693 26.35 0.28 -14.53
CA GLY A 693 26.44 -0.65 -15.66
C GLY A 693 25.07 -0.93 -16.28
N PHE A 694 24.04 -1.11 -15.45
CA PHE A 694 22.67 -1.33 -15.92
C PHE A 694 22.12 -0.13 -16.70
N ILE A 695 22.37 1.11 -16.24
CA ILE A 695 22.01 2.33 -17.00
C ILE A 695 22.71 2.34 -18.36
N GLY A 696 24.01 2.03 -18.40
CA GLY A 696 24.79 1.99 -19.64
C GLY A 696 24.22 0.98 -20.64
N ALA A 697 23.89 -0.22 -20.18
CA ALA A 697 23.29 -1.25 -21.02
C ALA A 697 21.93 -0.83 -21.61
N LEU A 698 21.08 -0.19 -20.79
CA LEU A 698 19.80 0.35 -21.27
C LEU A 698 20.00 1.45 -22.32
N ALA A 699 20.95 2.36 -22.08
CA ALA A 699 21.27 3.45 -23.00
C ALA A 699 21.78 2.93 -24.35
N GLU A 700 22.65 1.91 -24.34
CA GLU A 700 23.18 1.27 -25.55
C GLU A 700 22.06 0.71 -26.43
N CYS A 701 21.08 0.04 -25.82
CA CYS A 701 19.96 -0.54 -26.54
C CYS A 701 18.92 0.50 -26.99
N SER A 702 18.65 1.50 -26.14
CA SER A 702 17.67 2.57 -26.40
C SER A 702 16.29 2.08 -26.87
N TYR A 703 15.79 0.97 -26.30
CA TYR A 703 14.48 0.41 -26.63
C TYR A 703 13.33 1.23 -26.03
N SER A 704 12.42 1.70 -26.90
CA SER A 704 11.28 2.56 -26.55
C SER A 704 10.31 1.96 -25.53
N GLU A 705 10.13 0.63 -25.56
CA GLU A 705 9.31 -0.13 -24.63
C GLU A 705 9.93 -0.18 -23.23
N GLY A 706 11.27 -0.08 -23.13
CA GLY A 706 12.04 -0.32 -21.91
C GLY A 706 12.08 -1.80 -21.48
N ILE A 707 12.86 -2.10 -20.46
CA ILE A 707 12.97 -3.45 -19.92
C ILE A 707 12.10 -3.66 -18.67
N THR A 708 11.62 -4.87 -18.45
CA THR A 708 11.00 -5.23 -17.16
C THR A 708 12.03 -5.93 -16.28
N THR A 709 12.17 -5.52 -15.02
CA THR A 709 13.11 -6.12 -14.06
C THR A 709 12.39 -6.84 -12.92
N THR A 710 12.90 -8.01 -12.52
CA THR A 710 12.41 -8.76 -11.33
C THR A 710 13.17 -8.36 -10.06
N GLY A 711 14.09 -7.40 -10.19
CA GLY A 711 14.86 -6.79 -9.13
C GLY A 711 16.20 -7.45 -8.86
N SER A 712 16.79 -7.06 -7.74
CA SER A 712 18.14 -7.41 -7.32
C SER A 712 18.10 -7.98 -5.89
N CYS A 713 18.35 -7.18 -4.85
CA CYS A 713 18.26 -7.59 -3.44
C CYS A 713 17.26 -6.76 -2.61
N PHE A 714 16.95 -7.26 -1.41
CA PHE A 714 16.23 -6.51 -0.38
C PHE A 714 17.15 -5.49 0.31
N LYS A 715 16.58 -4.66 1.17
CA LYS A 715 17.30 -3.57 1.85
C LYS A 715 18.52 -4.09 2.64
N GLU A 716 18.39 -5.29 3.19
CA GLU A 716 19.39 -5.95 4.02
C GLU A 716 20.48 -6.71 3.23
N GLY A 717 20.44 -6.67 1.89
CA GLY A 717 21.37 -7.40 1.02
C GLY A 717 20.99 -8.86 0.74
N SER A 718 19.96 -9.40 1.40
CA SER A 718 19.41 -10.73 1.10
C SER A 718 18.61 -10.75 -0.22
N CYS A 719 18.41 -11.92 -0.84
CA CYS A 719 17.81 -12.01 -2.19
C CYS A 719 16.97 -13.28 -2.45
N PHE A 720 15.97 -13.55 -1.62
CA PHE A 720 15.07 -14.71 -1.79
C PHE A 720 14.20 -14.65 -3.07
N PRO A 721 13.85 -15.79 -3.74
CA PRO A 721 14.18 -17.18 -3.42
C PRO A 721 15.58 -17.64 -3.87
N SER A 722 16.20 -16.88 -4.77
CA SER A 722 17.57 -17.11 -5.24
C SER A 722 18.59 -16.88 -4.12
N ALA A 723 19.86 -17.20 -4.41
CA ALA A 723 21.00 -16.77 -3.61
C ALA A 723 21.94 -15.85 -4.40
N GLU A 724 21.72 -15.72 -5.71
CA GLU A 724 22.70 -15.19 -6.65
C GLU A 724 22.68 -13.66 -6.75
N HIS A 725 21.78 -12.94 -6.07
CA HIS A 725 21.73 -11.47 -6.13
C HIS A 725 22.19 -10.84 -4.81
N VAL A 726 22.83 -11.64 -3.96
CA VAL A 726 23.23 -11.21 -2.63
C VAL A 726 24.06 -9.93 -2.75
N ASN A 727 23.84 -9.00 -1.83
CA ASN A 727 24.49 -7.68 -1.80
C ASN A 727 24.24 -6.83 -3.04
N GLY A 728 23.18 -7.11 -3.80
CA GLY A 728 22.79 -6.30 -4.94
C GLY A 728 23.70 -6.46 -6.15
N ARG A 729 24.40 -7.59 -6.26
CA ARG A 729 25.46 -7.80 -7.28
C ARG A 729 24.95 -7.94 -8.72
N SER A 730 23.66 -8.17 -8.92
CA SER A 730 23.01 -8.41 -10.23
C SER A 730 21.64 -7.72 -10.31
N VAL A 731 21.14 -7.43 -11.50
CA VAL A 731 19.78 -6.95 -11.75
C VAL A 731 19.10 -7.87 -12.76
N ASP A 732 18.13 -8.65 -12.29
CA ASP A 732 17.41 -9.58 -13.16
C ASP A 732 16.42 -8.85 -14.07
N THR A 733 16.34 -9.30 -15.32
CA THR A 733 15.49 -8.71 -16.34
C THR A 733 14.66 -9.76 -17.08
N ILE A 734 13.41 -9.46 -17.37
CA ILE A 734 12.55 -10.33 -18.17
C ILE A 734 12.96 -10.22 -19.63
N TYR A 735 13.05 -11.35 -20.32
CA TYR A 735 13.33 -11.39 -21.76
C TYR A 735 12.32 -10.57 -22.57
N TYR A 736 12.81 -9.88 -23.59
CA TYR A 736 11.97 -9.29 -24.62
C TYR A 736 11.24 -10.36 -25.46
N ASN A 737 11.70 -11.62 -25.40
CA ASN A 737 11.28 -12.70 -26.29
C ASN A 737 11.55 -12.36 -27.77
N SER A 738 12.64 -11.63 -27.99
CA SER A 738 13.17 -11.30 -29.31
C SER A 738 14.67 -11.56 -29.28
N LEU A 739 15.13 -12.57 -30.01
CA LEU A 739 16.52 -13.02 -29.98
C LEU A 739 17.49 -11.87 -30.28
N ILE A 740 17.14 -11.01 -31.24
CA ILE A 740 17.93 -9.82 -31.60
C ILE A 740 18.02 -8.86 -30.42
N LYS A 741 16.88 -8.56 -29.76
CA LYS A 741 16.85 -7.58 -28.67
C LYS A 741 17.55 -8.09 -27.42
N ASP A 742 17.25 -9.33 -27.05
CA ASP A 742 17.85 -9.99 -25.88
C ASP A 742 19.35 -10.19 -26.08
N GLN A 743 19.80 -10.61 -27.27
CA GLN A 743 21.24 -10.70 -27.59
C GLN A 743 21.93 -9.33 -27.50
N SER A 744 21.34 -8.30 -28.11
CA SER A 744 21.92 -6.94 -28.06
C SER A 744 21.97 -6.40 -26.64
N PHE A 745 20.99 -6.73 -25.80
CA PHE A 745 20.98 -6.36 -24.39
C PHE A 745 22.06 -7.10 -23.60
N ILE A 746 22.30 -8.39 -23.90
CA ILE A 746 23.40 -9.17 -23.31
C ILE A 746 24.75 -8.59 -23.67
N ASP A 747 24.97 -8.32 -24.95
CA ASP A 747 26.22 -7.72 -25.43
C ASP A 747 26.45 -6.35 -24.78
N ALA A 748 25.38 -5.57 -24.57
CA ALA A 748 25.42 -4.31 -23.83
C ALA A 748 25.76 -4.50 -22.34
N ILE A 749 25.15 -5.46 -21.66
CA ILE A 749 25.45 -5.79 -20.25
C ILE A 749 26.94 -6.14 -20.09
N ILE A 750 27.50 -6.95 -20.98
CA ILE A 750 28.93 -7.31 -21.00
C ILE A 750 29.81 -6.08 -21.27
N LYS A 751 29.46 -5.26 -22.26
CA LYS A 751 30.15 -3.99 -22.57
C LYS A 751 30.26 -3.10 -21.32
N PHE A 752 29.21 -3.08 -20.52
CA PHE A 752 29.09 -2.33 -19.27
C PHE A 752 29.47 -3.15 -18.02
N LYS A 753 30.52 -3.98 -18.14
CA LYS A 753 31.35 -4.52 -17.04
C LYS A 753 30.71 -5.61 -16.19
N PHE A 754 29.57 -6.14 -16.61
CA PHE A 754 29.09 -7.42 -16.08
C PHE A 754 29.93 -8.55 -16.67
N THR A 755 30.40 -9.46 -15.81
CA THR A 755 31.31 -10.55 -16.18
C THR A 755 30.63 -11.89 -16.30
N GLU A 756 29.37 -11.97 -15.87
CA GLU A 756 28.57 -13.19 -15.89
C GLU A 756 27.17 -12.81 -16.32
N VAL A 757 26.62 -13.60 -17.23
CA VAL A 757 25.24 -13.47 -17.68
C VAL A 757 24.66 -14.87 -17.75
N LEU A 758 23.67 -15.17 -16.93
CA LEU A 758 23.01 -16.48 -16.94
C LEU A 758 21.67 -16.37 -17.66
N VAL A 759 21.43 -17.31 -18.55
CA VAL A 759 20.17 -17.46 -19.28
C VAL A 759 19.56 -18.84 -19.05
N GLY A 760 18.28 -19.00 -19.42
CA GLY A 760 17.62 -20.29 -19.34
C GLY A 760 18.23 -21.37 -20.24
N ASN A 761 17.72 -22.59 -20.12
CA ASN A 761 18.13 -23.74 -20.94
C ASN A 761 17.05 -24.21 -21.93
N ASN A 762 15.95 -23.46 -22.07
CA ASN A 762 14.93 -23.73 -23.06
C ASN A 762 15.46 -23.50 -24.51
N HIS A 763 14.71 -23.97 -25.51
CA HIS A 763 15.10 -23.84 -26.92
C HIS A 763 15.38 -22.38 -27.35
N TYR A 764 14.68 -21.41 -26.77
CA TYR A 764 14.89 -20.00 -27.04
C TYR A 764 16.27 -19.53 -26.53
N CYS A 765 16.56 -19.78 -25.25
CA CYS A 765 17.78 -19.31 -24.59
C CYS A 765 19.04 -20.02 -25.11
N LYS A 766 18.93 -21.27 -25.59
CA LYS A 766 20.05 -21.99 -26.24
C LYS A 766 20.57 -21.31 -27.52
N GLN A 767 19.82 -20.38 -28.09
CA GLN A 767 20.25 -19.61 -29.27
C GLN A 767 21.02 -18.34 -28.91
N ILE A 768 20.99 -17.95 -27.62
CA ILE A 768 21.69 -16.79 -27.10
C ILE A 768 23.19 -17.10 -26.96
N LYS A 769 24.03 -16.15 -27.33
CA LYS A 769 25.49 -16.22 -27.23
C LYS A 769 25.99 -15.32 -26.10
N ASN A 770 27.23 -15.55 -25.67
CA ASN A 770 27.89 -14.78 -24.61
C ASN A 770 27.14 -14.83 -23.27
N ALA A 771 26.44 -15.93 -23.00
CA ALA A 771 25.76 -16.18 -21.74
C ALA A 771 25.92 -17.66 -21.36
N GLU A 772 25.91 -17.93 -20.06
CA GLU A 772 26.03 -19.27 -19.49
C GLU A 772 24.65 -19.87 -19.19
N ASP A 773 24.60 -21.20 -19.11
CA ASP A 773 23.39 -21.94 -18.76
C ASP A 773 23.11 -21.80 -17.25
N GLY A 774 22.16 -20.93 -16.89
CA GLY A 774 21.64 -20.79 -15.53
C GLY A 774 20.58 -21.84 -15.16
N GLY A 775 20.24 -22.75 -16.06
CA GLY A 775 19.23 -23.78 -15.87
C GLY A 775 17.80 -23.28 -16.02
N ALA A 776 16.85 -24.18 -15.74
CA ALA A 776 15.44 -23.95 -16.02
C ALA A 776 14.80 -22.80 -15.23
N LEU A 777 15.41 -22.38 -14.11
CA LEU A 777 14.94 -21.24 -13.31
C LEU A 777 15.06 -19.92 -14.06
N HIS A 778 16.03 -19.80 -14.96
CA HIS A 778 16.29 -18.61 -15.77
C HIS A 778 15.53 -18.65 -17.12
N ASN A 779 14.60 -19.58 -17.32
CA ASN A 779 13.83 -19.66 -18.58
C ASN A 779 12.90 -18.46 -18.83
N SER A 780 12.58 -17.68 -17.79
CA SER A 780 11.68 -16.52 -17.86
C SER A 780 12.39 -15.17 -17.70
N HIS A 781 13.66 -15.17 -17.31
CA HIS A 781 14.42 -13.96 -17.03
C HIS A 781 15.92 -14.19 -17.20
N LEU A 782 16.61 -13.13 -17.58
CA LEU A 782 18.06 -13.02 -17.61
C LEU A 782 18.58 -12.59 -16.23
N HIS A 783 19.66 -13.24 -15.78
CA HIS A 783 20.42 -12.85 -14.61
C HIS A 783 21.71 -12.18 -15.04
N SER A 784 21.89 -10.89 -14.72
CA SER A 784 23.07 -10.12 -15.15
C SER A 784 24.31 -10.35 -14.28
N GLY A 785 24.35 -11.42 -13.47
CA GLY A 785 25.54 -11.96 -12.79
C GLY A 785 26.43 -10.97 -12.03
N ASN A 786 27.68 -11.37 -11.86
CA ASN A 786 28.73 -10.58 -11.22
C ASN A 786 29.14 -9.32 -12.02
N PHE A 787 29.60 -8.29 -11.30
CA PHE A 787 30.08 -7.04 -11.86
C PHE A 787 31.55 -6.80 -11.54
N ASN A 788 32.35 -6.41 -12.54
CA ASN A 788 33.76 -6.10 -12.36
C ASN A 788 33.95 -4.72 -11.72
N ASN A 789 34.00 -4.68 -10.39
CA ASN A 789 34.21 -3.43 -9.64
C ASN A 789 35.58 -2.78 -9.91
N ASP A 790 36.61 -3.57 -10.25
CA ASP A 790 37.97 -3.05 -10.51
C ASP A 790 38.05 -2.28 -11.83
N SER A 791 37.05 -2.46 -12.71
CA SER A 791 36.96 -1.70 -13.97
C SER A 791 36.45 -0.27 -13.79
N ILE A 792 36.00 0.11 -12.59
CA ILE A 792 35.52 1.47 -12.29
C ILE A 792 36.71 2.39 -12.07
N ILE A 793 36.84 3.43 -12.89
CA ILE A 793 37.86 4.44 -12.71
C ILE A 793 37.42 5.39 -11.60
N ILE A 794 38.22 5.51 -10.54
CA ILE A 794 37.93 6.39 -9.40
C ILE A 794 38.80 7.64 -9.51
N SER A 795 38.17 8.79 -9.69
CA SER A 795 38.82 10.09 -9.81
C SER A 795 38.46 10.97 -8.62
N LYS A 796 39.45 11.40 -7.83
CA LYS A 796 39.25 12.38 -6.74
C LYS A 796 39.60 13.78 -7.27
N LYS A 797 38.64 14.71 -7.30
CA LYS A 797 38.81 16.04 -7.92
C LYS A 797 38.73 17.20 -6.95
#